data_AF-A0A941YSN2-F1
#
_entry.id   AF-A0A941YSN2-F1
#
_cell.length_a   1.000
_cell.length_b   1.000
_cell.length_c   1.000
_cell.angle_alpha   90.00
_cell.angle_beta   90.00
_cell.angle_gamma   90.00
#
_symmetry.space_group_name_H-M   'P 1'
#
loop_
_entity.id
_entity.type
_entity.pdbx_description
1 polymer ?
#
loop_
_entity_poly.entity_id
_entity_poly.type
_entity_poly.pdbx_seq_one_letter_code
_entity_poly.pdbx_strand_id
1 'polypeptide(L)'
;MARPATSRIPFLRAVLLGTAAVALFGSPAAMARVGVTSATDGDPLGKPPTQPQRVLRIGIDVQANEAITTGANDRAHLVFLDGTSLTVGPNAYIVIDKFVFDPATKTGELAVDAGKGVFRLVGGKISKSRPITITTPSGTIGIRGGITVFSVGQTSTSSTFVFGHSMTVTGQGQTQTATRPGSQIVTNFGSPPGQPTLIAQGALANQLAQLEGRSSSGQSGNSGTSGGGSGGQQGAANAERGAQTFSRQNNGAPPSPGQPLLSPGAGAFNQRLNNAVDTALNTANTGVQQVQADDRRNQQTSQSTATTTTRVIVTAGRYVGTTPYSAFDYSQNGLVVTPVASNNQLLKSTGTVTNDSQVTLSTADGHSITLPWQQTGTSFNIASFTDPTFGALSGKGYVSTDGNFFAYVFTNASNQKLGFFGGKPTTTYWQFPTSGYAAYDMNNLGGTNRLPFANGTVGDDADLQSVKDVSKLLTTFAPQTFSASQRPGDQRATAMQATIAISGTGANQKSYMGVMVGYFFNDLNTVSVGFGGNYVGTYRLDSTSGPSRLISAVSTPAASSSANAIYGQNASAIVMTPDKLSTSYTTNVDGFINTISTTRTSQAAADIPFQTLSASDYYAVNTATQTTTPSTLGQSRTSQTLSGFVAGLVDQRTLTNASPTTTAFGVSDSTPNLQLTTDASTNRASATITHSSWGSPGNGVSATFNLGSTTGTSNGTSAFIDDSNYAVMDNGSTSVQQGTTPGAVTSSTVLVSGTTNPTALNPLYTAAGVTACTCSFLTWGWWSGDVTYNSGYNAGGTDRVHLSTYVAGTLTSAVQLPMTGTATYTGDMIGNVRNGSNSYIAVGGYSNSWNFATQTGAVNISNFDGTNYQGSTALRSGTAQFTGSITAVGTSGRTGTLNGAFVNNGAVPAAGQIGNFSVTGSNYTAAGTFKAQK
;
A
#
# COMPACT_ATOMS: atom_id res chain seq x y z
N MET A 1 38.62 25.98 58.13
CA MET A 1 39.85 26.79 57.95
C MET A 1 39.66 27.70 56.75
N ALA A 2 40.49 28.75 56.60
CA ALA A 2 40.29 29.89 55.67
C ALA A 2 39.05 30.77 55.98
N ARG A 3 38.95 31.95 55.33
CA ARG A 3 38.18 33.15 55.77
C ARG A 3 37.50 33.92 54.60
N PRO A 4 36.57 34.87 54.87
CA PRO A 4 35.64 35.44 53.86
C PRO A 4 35.87 36.91 53.42
N ALA A 5 35.29 37.29 52.26
CA ALA A 5 34.91 38.63 51.75
C ALA A 5 33.87 38.46 50.59
N THR A 6 32.98 39.34 50.09
CA THR A 6 32.61 40.78 50.15
C THR A 6 33.42 41.80 49.33
N SER A 7 32.87 42.87 48.71
CA SER A 7 31.53 43.17 48.10
C SER A 7 31.57 44.51 47.30
N ARG A 8 30.56 44.81 46.45
CA ARG A 8 30.17 46.15 45.84
C ARG A 8 31.01 46.63 44.61
N ILE A 9 30.44 47.00 43.43
CA ILE A 9 29.59 48.16 42.98
C ILE A 9 30.43 49.45 42.74
N PRO A 10 30.42 50.16 41.56
CA PRO A 10 29.22 50.75 40.90
C PRO A 10 29.21 50.87 39.33
N PHE A 11 28.44 51.87 38.81
CA PHE A 11 28.20 52.40 37.43
C PHE A 11 29.45 53.09 36.77
N LEU A 12 29.53 53.54 35.49
CA LEU A 12 28.62 54.48 34.74
C LEU A 12 28.80 54.49 33.17
N ARG A 13 28.40 55.58 32.47
CA ARG A 13 28.06 55.69 31.02
C ARG A 13 29.06 56.49 30.16
N ALA A 14 29.25 56.11 28.88
CA ALA A 14 29.42 56.98 27.68
C ALA A 14 29.46 56.07 26.41
N VAL A 15 28.51 56.09 25.47
CA VAL A 15 28.35 57.04 24.33
C VAL A 15 29.49 57.01 23.30
N LEU A 16 29.23 56.40 22.14
CA LEU A 16 29.77 56.82 20.84
C LEU A 16 28.73 56.50 19.75
N LEU A 17 28.44 57.46 18.85
CA LEU A 17 27.49 57.25 17.74
C LEU A 17 28.22 56.71 16.51
N GLY A 18 27.67 55.67 15.90
CA GLY A 18 28.06 55.19 14.57
C GLY A 18 26.83 55.07 13.68
N THR A 19 26.57 56.08 12.85
CA THR A 19 25.43 56.09 11.93
C THR A 19 25.69 55.23 10.70
N ALA A 20 25.03 54.07 10.62
CA ALA A 20 24.84 53.31 9.39
C ALA A 20 23.34 53.30 9.05
N ALA A 21 22.98 53.63 7.81
CA ALA A 21 21.59 53.81 7.41
C ALA A 21 20.85 52.46 7.28
N VAL A 22 19.77 52.28 8.03
CA VAL A 22 18.87 51.13 7.88
C VAL A 22 18.03 51.32 6.61
N ALA A 23 18.42 50.64 5.54
CA ALA A 23 17.57 50.49 4.36
C ALA A 23 16.36 49.61 4.72
N LEU A 24 15.19 50.22 4.87
CA LEU A 24 13.91 49.53 5.08
C LEU A 24 13.49 48.79 3.80
N PHE A 25 14.06 47.61 3.59
CA PHE A 25 13.51 46.62 2.66
C PHE A 25 12.19 46.10 3.24
N GLY A 26 11.08 46.72 2.82
CA GLY A 26 9.74 46.23 3.17
C GLY A 26 9.54 44.82 2.63
N SER A 27 9.32 43.86 3.52
CA SER A 27 8.99 42.48 3.14
C SER A 27 7.74 42.48 2.25
N PRO A 28 7.76 41.77 1.09
CA PRO A 28 6.54 41.64 0.28
C PRO A 28 5.48 40.91 1.10
N ALA A 29 4.31 41.54 1.25
CA ALA A 29 3.22 40.95 2.01
C ALA A 29 2.80 39.61 1.38
N ALA A 30 2.82 38.53 2.17
CA ALA A 30 2.37 37.22 1.73
C ALA A 30 0.87 37.26 1.45
N MET A 31 0.50 37.31 0.17
CA MET A 31 -0.89 37.36 -0.29
C MET A 31 -1.64 36.12 0.18
N ALA A 32 -2.82 36.31 0.78
CA ALA A 32 -3.55 35.24 1.43
C ALA A 32 -4.06 34.18 0.41
N ARG A 33 -3.89 32.90 0.78
CA ARG A 33 -4.56 31.76 0.16
C ARG A 33 -6.08 31.92 0.29
N VAL A 34 -6.81 31.81 -0.81
CA VAL A 34 -8.29 31.95 -0.82
C VAL A 34 -9.01 30.62 -1.07
N GLY A 35 -8.32 29.68 -1.74
CA GLY A 35 -8.84 28.36 -2.03
C GLY A 35 -7.77 27.40 -2.54
N VAL A 36 -8.22 26.25 -3.03
CA VAL A 36 -7.38 25.19 -3.59
C VAL A 36 -8.08 24.55 -4.80
N THR A 37 -7.29 24.13 -5.79
CA THR A 37 -7.76 23.35 -6.95
C THR A 37 -8.04 21.91 -6.51
N SER A 38 -9.27 21.42 -6.68
CA SER A 38 -9.75 20.12 -6.16
C SER A 38 -9.91 19.04 -7.24
N ALA A 39 -10.16 19.41 -8.50
CA ALA A 39 -10.18 18.50 -9.65
C ALA A 39 -9.81 19.26 -10.93
N THR A 40 -9.15 18.61 -11.89
CA THR A 40 -8.77 19.22 -13.18
C THR A 40 -8.88 18.23 -14.33
N ASP A 41 -9.35 18.70 -15.47
CA ASP A 41 -9.30 18.02 -16.77
C ASP A 41 -8.44 18.88 -17.71
N GLY A 42 -7.62 18.28 -18.55
CA GLY A 42 -6.58 19.01 -19.30
C GLY A 42 -5.57 19.75 -18.41
N ASP A 43 -5.05 20.88 -18.89
CA ASP A 43 -4.03 21.71 -18.23
C ASP A 43 -4.52 23.17 -18.01
N PRO A 44 -5.53 23.40 -17.13
CA PRO A 44 -6.04 24.73 -16.84
C PRO A 44 -4.97 25.65 -16.24
N LEU A 45 -4.97 26.94 -16.60
CA LEU A 45 -3.86 27.86 -16.31
C LEU A 45 -4.27 28.92 -15.27
N GLY A 46 -3.44 29.11 -14.25
CA GLY A 46 -3.64 30.09 -13.18
C GLY A 46 -2.48 31.09 -13.10
N LYS A 47 -2.81 32.39 -13.11
CA LYS A 47 -1.86 33.51 -13.04
C LYS A 47 -2.17 34.40 -11.82
N PRO A 48 -1.43 34.27 -10.71
CA PRO A 48 -1.56 35.15 -9.57
C PRO A 48 -0.97 36.55 -9.88
N PRO A 49 -1.29 37.59 -9.09
CA PRO A 49 -0.84 38.96 -9.38
C PRO A 49 0.67 39.16 -9.40
N THR A 50 1.41 38.38 -8.59
CA THR A 50 2.85 38.55 -8.34
C THR A 50 3.70 37.34 -8.73
N GLN A 51 3.10 36.32 -9.36
CA GLN A 51 3.77 35.06 -9.69
C GLN A 51 3.60 34.74 -11.19
N PRO A 52 4.54 33.99 -11.80
CA PRO A 52 4.37 33.50 -13.16
C PRO A 52 3.14 32.59 -13.29
N GLN A 53 2.56 32.57 -14.49
CA GLN A 53 1.45 31.68 -14.82
C GLN A 53 1.89 30.21 -14.72
N ARG A 54 1.09 29.38 -14.04
CA ARG A 54 1.33 27.95 -13.83
C ARG A 54 0.11 27.12 -14.24
N VAL A 55 0.30 25.84 -14.50
CA VAL A 55 -0.81 24.89 -14.60
C VAL A 55 -1.41 24.70 -13.20
N LEU A 56 -2.70 24.94 -13.06
CA LEU A 56 -3.45 24.51 -11.89
C LEU A 56 -3.60 22.99 -11.98
N ARG A 57 -3.02 22.29 -11.02
CA ARG A 57 -3.24 20.84 -10.80
C ARG A 57 -3.94 20.65 -9.46
N ILE A 58 -4.49 19.47 -9.22
CA ILE A 58 -5.11 19.13 -7.92
C ILE A 58 -4.11 19.39 -6.79
N GLY A 59 -4.57 20.10 -5.75
CA GLY A 59 -3.74 20.55 -4.63
C GLY A 59 -3.05 21.91 -4.81
N ILE A 60 -3.08 22.52 -6.01
CA ILE A 60 -2.52 23.86 -6.22
C ILE A 60 -3.44 24.92 -5.58
N ASP A 61 -2.85 25.66 -4.65
CA ASP A 61 -3.46 26.80 -3.97
C ASP A 61 -3.77 27.94 -4.95
N VAL A 62 -4.89 28.61 -4.66
CA VAL A 62 -5.44 29.73 -5.44
C VAL A 62 -5.41 30.99 -4.57
N GLN A 63 -5.04 32.13 -5.18
CA GLN A 63 -4.84 33.41 -4.50
C GLN A 63 -5.92 34.46 -4.85
N ALA A 64 -6.01 35.52 -4.05
CA ALA A 64 -6.80 36.70 -4.41
C ALA A 64 -6.22 37.40 -5.64
N ASN A 65 -7.08 37.96 -6.50
CA ASN A 65 -6.77 38.51 -7.81
C ASN A 65 -6.07 37.53 -8.78
N GLU A 66 -6.18 36.22 -8.54
CA GLU A 66 -5.70 35.21 -9.49
C GLU A 66 -6.66 35.07 -10.68
N ALA A 67 -6.09 35.18 -11.89
CA ALA A 67 -6.79 34.96 -13.14
C ALA A 67 -6.62 33.50 -13.60
N ILE A 68 -7.73 32.87 -13.97
CA ILE A 68 -7.83 31.45 -14.33
C ILE A 68 -8.39 31.33 -15.75
N THR A 69 -7.70 30.55 -16.59
CA THR A 69 -8.00 30.40 -18.01
C THR A 69 -8.06 28.92 -18.39
N THR A 70 -9.05 28.54 -19.20
CA THR A 70 -9.17 27.19 -19.78
C THR A 70 -9.21 27.26 -21.30
N GLY A 71 -8.54 26.32 -21.97
CA GLY A 71 -8.68 26.05 -23.39
C GLY A 71 -9.92 25.20 -23.69
N ALA A 72 -10.03 24.71 -24.92
CA ALA A 72 -11.23 24.00 -25.40
C ALA A 72 -11.49 22.65 -24.71
N ASN A 73 -10.44 22.03 -24.15
CA ASN A 73 -10.51 20.73 -23.47
C ASN A 73 -10.35 20.85 -21.94
N ASP A 74 -9.93 22.00 -21.42
CA ASP A 74 -9.53 22.14 -20.01
C ASP A 74 -10.70 22.48 -19.08
N ARG A 75 -10.61 21.98 -17.84
CA ARG A 75 -11.62 22.20 -16.78
C ARG A 75 -10.91 22.33 -15.44
N ALA A 76 -11.41 23.18 -14.58
CA ALA A 76 -10.96 23.25 -13.19
C ALA A 76 -12.14 23.19 -12.23
N HIS A 77 -11.95 22.50 -11.10
CA HIS A 77 -12.80 22.64 -9.93
C HIS A 77 -11.97 23.21 -8.78
N LEU A 78 -12.52 24.23 -8.13
CA LEU A 78 -11.86 25.01 -7.08
C LEU A 78 -12.73 24.96 -5.83
N VAL A 79 -12.11 24.91 -4.66
CA VAL A 79 -12.79 24.97 -3.35
C VAL A 79 -12.17 26.09 -2.51
N PHE A 80 -13.00 27.03 -2.08
CA PHE A 80 -12.62 28.17 -1.24
C PHE A 80 -12.65 27.80 0.24
N LEU A 81 -11.93 28.56 1.09
CA LEU A 81 -11.81 28.28 2.53
C LEU A 81 -13.16 28.34 3.31
N ASP A 82 -14.17 29.01 2.76
CA ASP A 82 -15.52 29.05 3.33
C ASP A 82 -16.37 27.80 2.97
N GLY A 83 -15.87 26.94 2.08
CA GLY A 83 -16.58 25.78 1.54
C GLY A 83 -17.37 26.05 0.25
N THR A 84 -17.27 27.24 -0.34
CA THR A 84 -17.79 27.48 -1.70
C THR A 84 -16.99 26.64 -2.69
N SER A 85 -17.66 26.03 -3.67
CA SER A 85 -16.97 25.38 -4.79
C SER A 85 -17.39 25.97 -6.14
N LEU A 86 -16.41 26.06 -7.05
CA LEU A 86 -16.54 26.68 -8.36
C LEU A 86 -16.00 25.70 -9.41
N THR A 87 -16.84 25.29 -10.35
CA THR A 87 -16.43 24.56 -11.56
C THR A 87 -16.30 25.54 -12.71
N VAL A 88 -15.15 25.52 -13.37
CA VAL A 88 -14.78 26.29 -14.56
C VAL A 88 -14.75 25.32 -15.75
N GLY A 89 -15.62 25.56 -16.73
CA GLY A 89 -15.69 24.81 -17.98
C GLY A 89 -14.66 25.25 -19.01
N PRO A 90 -14.74 24.74 -20.26
CA PRO A 90 -13.78 25.02 -21.32
C PRO A 90 -13.93 26.44 -21.91
N ASN A 91 -12.86 26.91 -22.56
CA ASN A 91 -12.72 28.22 -23.22
C ASN A 91 -12.95 29.44 -22.29
N ALA A 92 -12.90 29.24 -20.98
CA ALA A 92 -13.30 30.21 -19.97
C ALA A 92 -12.16 31.16 -19.57
N TYR A 93 -12.56 32.31 -19.00
CA TYR A 93 -11.68 33.25 -18.33
C TYR A 93 -12.40 33.85 -17.11
N ILE A 94 -11.79 33.76 -15.95
CA ILE A 94 -12.38 34.16 -14.66
C ILE A 94 -11.29 34.66 -13.71
N VAL A 95 -11.58 35.72 -12.95
CA VAL A 95 -10.67 36.31 -11.96
C VAL A 95 -11.33 36.28 -10.59
N ILE A 96 -10.59 35.84 -9.58
CA ILE A 96 -11.06 35.85 -8.18
C ILE A 96 -10.71 37.22 -7.59
N ASP A 97 -11.49 38.23 -8.00
CA ASP A 97 -11.34 39.64 -7.61
C ASP A 97 -11.15 39.82 -6.09
N LYS A 98 -12.03 39.21 -5.29
CA LYS A 98 -11.99 39.36 -3.83
C LYS A 98 -12.47 38.12 -3.11
N PHE A 99 -11.69 37.66 -2.12
CA PHE A 99 -12.16 36.71 -1.12
C PHE A 99 -11.63 37.10 0.26
N VAL A 100 -12.55 37.31 1.19
CA VAL A 100 -12.27 37.55 2.60
C VAL A 100 -13.17 36.60 3.39
N PHE A 101 -12.61 35.81 4.30
CA PHE A 101 -13.38 34.90 5.14
C PHE A 101 -12.78 34.83 6.54
N ASP A 102 -13.61 35.15 7.55
CA ASP A 102 -13.27 34.89 8.94
C ASP A 102 -13.91 33.55 9.37
N PRO A 103 -13.11 32.51 9.69
CA PRO A 103 -13.64 31.22 10.13
C PRO A 103 -14.33 31.27 11.51
N ALA A 104 -14.05 32.27 12.35
CA ALA A 104 -14.63 32.40 13.68
C ALA A 104 -16.07 32.95 13.62
N THR A 105 -16.28 34.13 13.05
CA THR A 105 -17.64 34.68 12.84
C THR A 105 -18.40 33.98 11.69
N LYS A 106 -17.69 33.25 10.82
CA LYS A 106 -18.21 32.64 9.57
C LYS A 106 -18.74 33.70 8.58
N THR A 107 -18.33 34.95 8.74
CA THR A 107 -18.66 36.05 7.81
C THR A 107 -17.55 36.26 6.79
N GLY A 108 -17.87 36.97 5.72
CA GLY A 108 -16.92 37.21 4.64
C GLY A 108 -17.55 37.88 3.43
N GLU A 109 -16.82 37.83 2.32
CA GLU A 109 -17.17 38.38 1.03
C GLU A 109 -16.42 37.57 -0.05
N LEU A 110 -17.12 37.16 -1.11
CA LEU A 110 -16.53 36.54 -2.30
C LEU A 110 -17.10 37.28 -3.52
N ALA A 111 -16.20 37.93 -4.26
CA ALA A 111 -16.46 38.56 -5.54
C ALA A 111 -15.57 37.94 -6.62
N VAL A 112 -16.15 37.75 -7.81
CA VAL A 112 -15.56 37.03 -8.94
C VAL A 112 -15.91 37.78 -10.21
N ASP A 113 -14.96 37.98 -11.11
CA ASP A 113 -15.22 38.53 -12.46
C ASP A 113 -15.09 37.41 -13.50
N ALA A 114 -16.18 37.10 -14.21
CA ALA A 114 -16.25 36.04 -15.20
C ALA A 114 -16.42 36.65 -16.60
N GLY A 115 -15.31 36.76 -17.34
CA GLY A 115 -15.29 37.43 -18.64
C GLY A 115 -15.83 36.60 -19.80
N LYS A 116 -15.68 35.26 -19.76
CA LYS A 116 -16.25 34.32 -20.74
C LYS A 116 -16.28 32.88 -20.22
N GLY A 117 -17.12 32.03 -20.81
CA GLY A 117 -17.14 30.58 -20.59
C GLY A 117 -18.37 30.09 -19.81
N VAL A 118 -18.35 28.82 -19.40
CA VAL A 118 -19.43 28.21 -18.60
C VAL A 118 -18.91 27.86 -17.21
N PHE A 119 -19.73 28.11 -16.20
CA PHE A 119 -19.37 27.98 -14.80
C PHE A 119 -20.51 27.38 -13.97
N ARG A 120 -20.16 26.73 -12.86
CA ARG A 120 -21.10 26.35 -11.80
C ARG A 120 -20.53 26.74 -10.46
N LEU A 121 -21.32 27.48 -9.66
CA LEU A 121 -20.96 27.84 -8.30
C LEU A 121 -21.93 27.17 -7.31
N VAL A 122 -21.36 26.60 -6.25
CA VAL A 122 -22.06 26.01 -5.10
C VAL A 122 -21.66 26.81 -3.86
N GLY A 123 -22.58 27.60 -3.32
CA GLY A 123 -22.30 28.56 -2.25
C GLY A 123 -21.94 27.94 -0.90
N GLY A 124 -20.82 28.38 -0.34
CA GLY A 124 -20.31 27.99 0.98
C GLY A 124 -20.93 28.76 2.14
N LYS A 125 -20.18 28.88 3.24
CA LYS A 125 -20.60 29.58 4.48
C LYS A 125 -20.93 31.06 4.23
N ILE A 126 -20.16 31.76 3.39
CA ILE A 126 -20.39 33.18 3.05
C ILE A 126 -21.77 33.34 2.41
N SER A 127 -22.09 32.50 1.42
CA SER A 127 -23.33 32.58 0.62
C SER A 127 -24.62 32.57 1.44
N LYS A 128 -24.57 32.02 2.66
CA LYS A 128 -25.73 31.88 3.56
C LYS A 128 -26.01 33.17 4.33
N SER A 129 -24.99 33.98 4.60
CA SER A 129 -25.11 35.26 5.31
C SER A 129 -25.14 36.47 4.37
N ARG A 130 -24.34 36.46 3.29
CA ARG A 130 -24.25 37.50 2.26
C ARG A 130 -24.30 36.89 0.86
N PRO A 131 -24.78 37.61 -0.17
CA PRO A 131 -24.68 37.11 -1.54
C PRO A 131 -23.21 36.97 -1.97
N ILE A 132 -22.91 35.93 -2.73
CA ILE A 132 -21.68 35.86 -3.54
C ILE A 132 -21.92 36.69 -4.80
N THR A 133 -20.98 37.57 -5.15
CA THR A 133 -21.09 38.48 -6.29
C THR A 133 -20.30 37.96 -7.47
N ILE A 134 -20.91 37.89 -8.64
CA ILE A 134 -20.25 37.55 -9.90
C ILE A 134 -20.48 38.69 -10.89
N THR A 135 -19.42 39.40 -11.24
CA THR A 135 -19.42 40.36 -12.34
C THR A 135 -19.28 39.61 -13.66
N THR A 136 -19.99 40.07 -14.69
CA THR A 136 -19.86 39.60 -16.07
C THR A 136 -20.04 40.80 -17.01
N PRO A 137 -19.58 40.76 -18.27
CA PRO A 137 -19.73 41.88 -19.21
C PRO A 137 -21.18 42.38 -19.38
N SER A 138 -22.18 41.50 -19.24
CA SER A 138 -23.60 41.88 -19.40
C SER A 138 -24.29 42.30 -18.09
N GLY A 139 -23.63 42.20 -16.93
CA GLY A 139 -24.21 42.55 -15.63
C GLY A 139 -23.71 41.70 -14.46
N THR A 140 -24.23 41.98 -13.26
CA THR A 140 -23.80 41.37 -12.00
C THR A 140 -24.82 40.35 -11.50
N ILE A 141 -24.37 39.17 -11.06
CA ILE A 141 -25.17 38.10 -10.48
C ILE A 141 -24.89 38.06 -8.97
N GLY A 142 -25.93 37.99 -8.14
CA GLY A 142 -25.83 37.77 -6.69
C GLY A 142 -26.42 36.41 -6.30
N ILE A 143 -25.64 35.53 -5.66
CA ILE A 143 -26.08 34.17 -5.29
C ILE A 143 -26.18 34.04 -3.78
N ARG A 144 -27.37 33.71 -3.26
CA ARG A 144 -27.61 33.47 -1.83
C ARG A 144 -27.95 32.01 -1.53
N GLY A 145 -27.05 31.35 -0.80
CA GLY A 145 -27.29 30.08 -0.11
C GLY A 145 -27.54 28.85 -1.00
N GLY A 146 -26.94 28.76 -2.19
CA GLY A 146 -27.19 27.62 -3.08
C GLY A 146 -26.35 27.54 -4.35
N ILE A 147 -26.94 26.96 -5.40
CA ILE A 147 -26.29 26.50 -6.62
C ILE A 147 -26.78 27.31 -7.82
N THR A 148 -25.85 27.86 -8.60
CA THR A 148 -26.12 28.53 -9.88
C THR A 148 -25.19 28.00 -10.96
N VAL A 149 -25.73 27.78 -12.16
CA VAL A 149 -24.96 27.50 -13.38
C VAL A 149 -25.11 28.71 -14.29
N PHE A 150 -24.01 29.28 -14.77
CA PHE A 150 -24.04 30.47 -15.61
C PHE A 150 -23.09 30.35 -16.80
N SER A 151 -23.47 30.97 -17.90
CA SER A 151 -22.70 31.02 -19.15
C SER A 151 -22.52 32.47 -19.57
N VAL A 152 -21.28 32.85 -19.84
CA VAL A 152 -20.90 34.20 -20.27
C VAL A 152 -20.41 34.14 -21.71
N GLY A 153 -21.23 34.67 -22.62
CA GLY A 153 -20.87 34.91 -24.02
C GLY A 153 -20.46 36.38 -24.25
N GLN A 154 -19.97 36.68 -25.45
CA GLN A 154 -19.53 38.03 -25.84
C GLN A 154 -20.67 39.06 -25.85
N THR A 155 -21.91 38.62 -26.04
CA THR A 155 -23.11 39.47 -26.22
C THR A 155 -24.18 39.29 -25.15
N SER A 156 -24.07 38.28 -24.30
CA SER A 156 -25.09 37.93 -23.30
C SER A 156 -24.56 37.03 -22.19
N THR A 157 -25.03 37.27 -20.97
CA THR A 157 -24.87 36.36 -19.82
C THR A 157 -26.20 35.62 -19.58
N SER A 158 -26.14 34.30 -19.45
CA SER A 158 -27.29 33.44 -19.11
C SER A 158 -27.06 32.75 -17.78
N SER A 159 -27.88 33.08 -16.78
CA SER A 159 -27.73 32.64 -15.39
C SER A 159 -28.91 31.77 -14.97
N THR A 160 -28.64 30.51 -14.60
CA THR A 160 -29.65 29.50 -14.24
C THR A 160 -29.57 29.20 -12.74
N PHE A 161 -30.62 29.54 -11.99
CA PHE A 161 -30.75 29.24 -10.56
C PHE A 161 -31.19 27.78 -10.38
N VAL A 162 -30.32 26.95 -9.82
CA VAL A 162 -30.56 25.50 -9.67
C VAL A 162 -31.15 25.18 -8.30
N PHE A 163 -30.67 25.83 -7.24
CA PHE A 163 -31.11 25.61 -5.86
C PHE A 163 -30.66 26.79 -4.96
N GLY A 164 -31.32 27.04 -3.84
CA GLY A 164 -30.85 28.00 -2.81
C GLY A 164 -31.97 28.86 -2.21
N HIS A 165 -31.59 30.04 -1.72
CA HIS A 165 -32.54 31.06 -1.25
C HIS A 165 -32.95 32.01 -2.38
N SER A 166 -31.97 32.55 -3.12
CA SER A 166 -32.23 33.40 -4.29
C SER A 166 -31.00 33.56 -5.18
N MET A 167 -31.23 33.84 -6.46
CA MET A 167 -30.27 34.44 -7.38
C MET A 167 -30.82 35.78 -7.87
N THR A 168 -30.09 36.87 -7.68
CA THR A 168 -30.37 38.16 -8.31
C THR A 168 -29.50 38.34 -9.54
N VAL A 169 -30.00 39.06 -10.55
CA VAL A 169 -29.19 39.53 -11.68
C VAL A 169 -29.52 41.00 -11.92
N THR A 170 -28.49 41.84 -12.02
CA THR A 170 -28.61 43.30 -12.13
C THR A 170 -27.88 43.79 -13.38
N GLY A 171 -28.56 44.62 -14.18
CA GLY A 171 -28.02 45.23 -15.40
C GLY A 171 -28.81 46.50 -15.75
N GLN A 172 -28.13 47.54 -16.26
CA GLN A 172 -28.72 48.86 -16.53
C GLN A 172 -29.63 49.41 -15.40
N GLY A 173 -29.16 49.27 -14.15
CA GLY A 173 -29.88 49.72 -12.95
C GLY A 173 -31.12 48.89 -12.55
N GLN A 174 -31.52 47.89 -13.35
CA GLN A 174 -32.66 47.02 -13.07
C GLN A 174 -32.19 45.68 -12.49
N THR A 175 -32.92 45.16 -11.50
CA THR A 175 -32.61 43.87 -10.84
C THR A 175 -33.77 42.91 -11.00
N GLN A 176 -33.50 41.70 -11.50
CA GLN A 176 -34.42 40.58 -11.55
C GLN A 176 -34.01 39.52 -10.53
N THR A 177 -34.99 38.84 -9.91
CA THR A 177 -34.73 37.90 -8.81
C THR A 177 -35.39 36.55 -9.08
N ALA A 178 -34.58 35.50 -9.21
CA ALA A 178 -35.02 34.11 -9.25
C ALA A 178 -34.99 33.50 -7.84
N THR A 179 -36.16 33.16 -7.30
CA THR A 179 -36.32 32.36 -6.06
C THR A 179 -36.79 30.93 -6.32
N ARG A 180 -37.22 30.63 -7.55
CA ARG A 180 -37.74 29.31 -7.96
C ARG A 180 -36.64 28.48 -8.65
N PRO A 181 -36.26 27.30 -8.13
CA PRO A 181 -35.38 26.36 -8.83
C PRO A 181 -35.81 26.12 -10.28
N GLY A 182 -34.85 26.17 -11.21
CA GLY A 182 -35.10 26.07 -12.65
C GLY A 182 -35.40 27.41 -13.35
N SER A 183 -35.49 28.53 -12.63
CA SER A 183 -35.55 29.86 -13.26
C SER A 183 -34.18 30.28 -13.81
N GLN A 184 -34.17 30.66 -15.08
CA GLN A 184 -33.07 31.30 -15.78
C GLN A 184 -33.39 32.78 -16.03
N ILE A 185 -32.36 33.62 -15.89
CA ILE A 185 -32.37 35.03 -16.29
C ILE A 185 -31.29 35.18 -17.36
N VAL A 186 -31.67 35.73 -18.52
CA VAL A 186 -30.75 36.11 -19.59
C VAL A 186 -30.64 37.63 -19.60
N THR A 187 -29.41 38.13 -19.63
CA THR A 187 -29.10 39.56 -19.73
C THR A 187 -28.20 39.77 -20.94
N ASN A 188 -28.67 40.55 -21.91
CA ASN A 188 -27.87 40.94 -23.06
C ASN A 188 -26.97 42.13 -22.71
N PHE A 189 -25.80 42.23 -23.35
CA PHE A 189 -24.88 43.33 -23.13
C PHE A 189 -25.57 44.69 -23.33
N GLY A 190 -25.37 45.60 -22.38
CA GLY A 190 -26.00 46.93 -22.40
C GLY A 190 -27.53 46.95 -22.23
N SER A 191 -28.18 45.84 -21.87
CA SER A 191 -29.64 45.75 -21.67
C SER A 191 -30.02 45.46 -20.21
N PRO A 192 -31.24 45.82 -19.77
CA PRO A 192 -31.81 45.30 -18.52
C PRO A 192 -31.92 43.75 -18.55
N PRO A 193 -31.81 43.07 -17.40
CA PRO A 193 -32.04 41.62 -17.31
C PRO A 193 -33.48 41.24 -17.68
N GLY A 194 -33.64 40.15 -18.44
CA GLY A 194 -34.94 39.56 -18.74
C GLY A 194 -35.64 39.01 -17.50
N GLN A 195 -36.98 38.92 -17.52
CA GLN A 195 -37.74 38.34 -16.41
C GLN A 195 -37.35 36.86 -16.18
N PRO A 196 -37.43 36.32 -14.95
CA PRO A 196 -37.01 34.95 -14.64
C PRO A 196 -37.90 33.87 -15.29
N THR A 197 -37.54 33.40 -16.47
CA THR A 197 -38.22 32.33 -17.20
C THR A 197 -37.76 30.95 -16.74
N LEU A 198 -38.65 29.94 -16.69
CA LEU A 198 -38.23 28.56 -16.44
C LEU A 198 -37.51 27.97 -17.65
N ILE A 199 -36.44 27.22 -17.42
CA ILE A 199 -35.70 26.52 -18.47
C ILE A 199 -36.54 25.43 -19.15
N ALA A 200 -36.36 25.26 -20.46
CA ALA A 200 -36.88 24.10 -21.19
C ALA A 200 -36.12 22.81 -20.82
N GLN A 201 -36.78 21.65 -20.94
CA GLN A 201 -36.12 20.35 -20.71
C GLN A 201 -34.89 20.22 -21.62
N GLY A 202 -33.74 19.84 -21.05
CA GLY A 202 -32.47 19.70 -21.75
C GLY A 202 -31.57 20.94 -21.77
N ALA A 203 -32.09 22.15 -21.60
CA ALA A 203 -31.26 23.38 -21.73
C ALA A 203 -30.12 23.44 -20.69
N LEU A 204 -30.42 23.19 -19.41
CA LEU A 204 -29.42 23.07 -18.35
C LEU A 204 -28.54 21.82 -18.49
N ALA A 205 -29.04 20.74 -19.10
CA ALA A 205 -28.25 19.54 -19.34
C ALA A 205 -27.10 19.80 -20.32
N ASN A 206 -27.29 20.68 -21.31
CA ASN A 206 -26.22 21.13 -22.20
C ASN A 206 -25.15 21.95 -21.47
N GLN A 207 -25.56 22.85 -20.55
CA GLN A 207 -24.62 23.62 -19.71
C GLN A 207 -23.84 22.71 -18.76
N LEU A 208 -24.49 21.68 -18.18
CA LEU A 208 -23.85 20.68 -17.33
C LEU A 208 -22.92 19.75 -18.14
N ALA A 209 -23.32 19.29 -19.32
CA ALA A 209 -22.46 18.48 -20.21
C ALA A 209 -21.16 19.22 -20.59
N GLN A 210 -21.27 20.54 -20.85
CA GLN A 210 -20.11 21.41 -21.08
C GLN A 210 -19.25 21.63 -19.84
N LEU A 211 -19.71 21.32 -18.62
CA LEU A 211 -18.91 21.26 -17.39
C LEU A 211 -18.37 19.84 -17.09
N GLU A 212 -19.06 18.79 -17.52
CA GLU A 212 -18.80 17.39 -17.15
C GLU A 212 -17.87 16.58 -18.07
N GLY A 213 -17.46 17.12 -19.23
CA GLY A 213 -16.54 16.43 -20.16
C GLY A 213 -17.15 16.02 -21.51
N ARG A 214 -18.47 16.13 -21.67
CA ARG A 214 -19.19 15.54 -22.80
C ARG A 214 -19.28 16.51 -23.98
N SER A 215 -18.52 16.24 -25.04
CA SER A 215 -18.67 16.90 -26.34
C SER A 215 -19.95 16.42 -27.04
N SER A 216 -20.77 17.36 -27.51
CA SER A 216 -22.08 17.07 -28.12
C SER A 216 -21.97 16.78 -29.62
N SER A 217 -21.48 15.58 -29.96
CA SER A 217 -21.68 14.99 -31.30
C SER A 217 -22.91 14.07 -31.27
N GLY A 218 -24.02 14.54 -31.84
CA GLY A 218 -25.34 13.90 -31.68
C GLY A 218 -25.54 12.68 -32.57
N GLN A 219 -26.20 11.65 -32.03
CA GLN A 219 -26.74 10.52 -32.77
C GLN A 219 -28.22 10.75 -33.12
N SER A 220 -28.61 10.50 -34.36
CA SER A 220 -29.99 10.09 -34.69
C SER A 220 -30.01 9.24 -35.95
N GLY A 221 -30.74 8.12 -35.91
CA GLY A 221 -31.04 7.29 -37.09
C GLY A 221 -32.34 7.75 -37.77
N ASN A 222 -32.96 6.96 -38.64
CA ASN A 222 -32.70 5.56 -39.00
C ASN A 222 -33.38 5.21 -40.35
N SER A 223 -32.86 4.17 -41.03
CA SER A 223 -33.52 3.19 -41.93
C SER A 223 -32.85 3.03 -43.31
N GLY A 224 -32.70 1.77 -43.77
CA GLY A 224 -32.26 1.46 -45.13
C GLY A 224 -31.15 0.41 -45.28
N THR A 225 -31.51 -0.88 -45.18
CA THR A 225 -31.00 -2.04 -45.97
C THR A 225 -29.48 -2.32 -46.15
N SER A 226 -29.10 -3.56 -45.77
CA SER A 226 -28.10 -4.46 -46.42
C SER A 226 -26.67 -3.98 -46.76
N GLY A 227 -25.68 -4.68 -46.20
CA GLY A 227 -24.29 -4.68 -46.70
C GLY A 227 -23.28 -5.03 -45.60
N GLY A 228 -22.45 -6.05 -45.81
CA GLY A 228 -21.43 -6.47 -44.85
C GLY A 228 -20.01 -5.96 -45.18
N GLY A 229 -19.18 -5.79 -44.16
CA GLY A 229 -17.77 -5.42 -44.31
C GLY A 229 -17.04 -5.39 -42.96
N SER A 230 -15.76 -5.75 -42.94
CA SER A 230 -14.94 -5.83 -41.72
C SER A 230 -13.89 -4.71 -41.67
N GLY A 231 -13.58 -4.18 -40.48
CA GLY A 231 -12.34 -3.43 -40.25
C GLY A 231 -12.39 -2.29 -39.22
N GLY A 232 -11.60 -2.42 -38.16
CA GLY A 232 -10.88 -1.30 -37.52
C GLY A 232 -11.67 -0.30 -36.67
N GLN A 233 -11.73 -0.51 -35.35
CA GLN A 233 -12.02 0.54 -34.36
C GLN A 233 -11.13 0.43 -33.10
N GLN A 234 -10.03 1.19 -33.08
CA GLN A 234 -9.34 1.59 -31.84
C GLN A 234 -8.97 3.07 -31.95
N GLY A 235 -9.55 3.91 -31.09
CA GLY A 235 -9.32 5.36 -31.09
C GLY A 235 -10.32 6.16 -30.25
N ALA A 236 -11.63 5.90 -30.41
CA ALA A 236 -12.69 6.67 -29.74
C ALA A 236 -12.81 6.40 -28.21
N ALA A 237 -12.47 5.19 -27.75
CA ALA A 237 -12.78 4.72 -26.39
C ALA A 237 -12.07 5.45 -25.23
N ASN A 238 -11.03 6.25 -25.51
CA ASN A 238 -10.30 6.98 -24.46
C ASN A 238 -10.93 8.34 -24.11
N ALA A 239 -11.62 9.00 -25.04
CA ALA A 239 -12.27 10.30 -24.78
C ALA A 239 -13.43 10.17 -23.77
N GLU A 240 -14.17 9.06 -23.85
CA GLU A 240 -15.35 8.83 -23.00
C GLU A 240 -15.00 8.56 -21.53
N ARG A 241 -13.82 8.00 -21.24
CA ARG A 241 -13.41 7.64 -19.87
C ARG A 241 -13.04 8.86 -19.00
N GLY A 242 -12.49 9.92 -19.60
CA GLY A 242 -12.24 11.18 -18.89
C GLY A 242 -13.55 11.82 -18.41
N ALA A 243 -14.46 12.06 -19.36
CA ALA A 243 -15.76 12.69 -19.09
C ALA A 243 -16.60 11.93 -18.04
N GLN A 244 -16.61 10.59 -18.05
CA GLN A 244 -17.33 9.81 -17.06
C GLN A 244 -16.80 10.00 -15.63
N THR A 245 -15.53 10.37 -15.46
CA THR A 245 -14.92 10.60 -14.14
C THR A 245 -15.35 11.95 -13.56
N PHE A 246 -15.32 13.03 -14.34
CA PHE A 246 -15.85 14.34 -13.94
C PHE A 246 -17.36 14.30 -13.67
N SER A 247 -18.13 13.58 -14.49
CA SER A 247 -19.59 13.46 -14.36
C SER A 247 -20.06 12.82 -13.04
N ARG A 248 -19.32 11.82 -12.53
CA ARG A 248 -19.80 10.97 -11.43
C ARG A 248 -19.79 11.66 -10.05
N GLN A 249 -19.04 12.75 -9.89
CA GLN A 249 -19.02 13.51 -8.63
C GLN A 249 -20.18 14.52 -8.50
N ASN A 250 -21.08 14.60 -9.49
CA ASN A 250 -22.02 15.72 -9.62
C ASN A 250 -23.52 15.35 -9.71
N ASN A 251 -23.89 14.07 -9.84
CA ASN A 251 -25.27 13.66 -10.12
C ASN A 251 -26.03 13.13 -8.90
N GLY A 252 -27.08 13.85 -8.51
CA GLY A 252 -28.24 13.32 -7.79
C GLY A 252 -29.49 13.46 -8.65
N ALA A 253 -30.16 12.34 -8.95
CA ALA A 253 -31.38 12.25 -9.79
C ALA A 253 -32.18 11.00 -9.35
N PRO A 254 -33.53 10.96 -9.51
CA PRO A 254 -34.17 10.63 -10.82
C PRO A 254 -35.55 11.36 -11.02
N PRO A 255 -36.41 10.99 -12.00
CA PRO A 255 -36.21 10.89 -13.47
C PRO A 255 -37.20 11.78 -14.30
N SER A 256 -37.11 11.74 -15.63
CA SER A 256 -37.88 12.52 -16.64
C SER A 256 -39.34 12.01 -16.88
N PRO A 257 -40.26 12.73 -17.60
CA PRO A 257 -40.19 12.99 -19.06
C PRO A 257 -40.85 14.30 -19.60
N GLY A 258 -40.89 14.53 -20.94
CA GLY A 258 -41.85 15.43 -21.63
C GLY A 258 -41.31 16.34 -22.77
N GLN A 259 -41.86 16.22 -24.00
CA GLN A 259 -41.62 17.10 -25.18
C GLN A 259 -42.85 18.02 -25.45
N PRO A 260 -43.05 18.70 -26.63
CA PRO A 260 -42.15 19.24 -27.68
C PRO A 260 -42.46 20.73 -28.04
N LEU A 261 -41.83 21.32 -29.09
CA LEU A 261 -42.51 21.86 -30.33
C LEU A 261 -41.72 22.93 -31.15
N LEU A 262 -41.60 22.66 -32.46
CA LEU A 262 -41.64 23.56 -33.64
C LEU A 262 -40.52 24.56 -34.02
N SER A 263 -40.40 24.76 -35.35
CA SER A 263 -39.55 25.70 -36.12
C SER A 263 -40.43 26.70 -36.92
N PRO A 264 -39.89 27.77 -37.54
CA PRO A 264 -39.16 27.75 -38.84
C PRO A 264 -37.77 28.47 -38.74
N GLY A 265 -36.91 28.63 -39.76
CA GLY A 265 -37.00 28.49 -41.24
C GLY A 265 -36.83 29.87 -41.94
N ALA A 266 -36.22 30.03 -43.13
CA ALA A 266 -35.42 29.15 -43.99
C ALA A 266 -34.68 29.97 -45.10
N GLY A 267 -33.78 29.33 -45.86
CA GLY A 267 -33.57 29.64 -47.29
C GLY A 267 -32.87 30.93 -47.73
N ALA A 268 -31.55 31.06 -47.53
CA ALA A 268 -30.72 32.05 -48.27
C ALA A 268 -29.24 31.64 -48.47
N PHE A 269 -28.65 30.89 -47.54
CA PHE A 269 -27.19 30.71 -47.48
C PHE A 269 -26.64 29.62 -48.41
N ASN A 270 -27.33 28.49 -48.56
CA ASN A 270 -26.76 27.25 -49.11
C ASN A 270 -26.29 27.37 -50.57
N GLN A 271 -26.91 28.21 -51.40
CA GLN A 271 -26.49 28.38 -52.80
C GLN A 271 -25.12 29.07 -52.97
N ARG A 272 -24.64 29.83 -51.97
CA ARG A 272 -23.30 30.45 -52.02
C ARG A 272 -22.20 29.54 -51.53
N LEU A 273 -22.53 28.50 -50.76
CA LEU A 273 -21.54 27.59 -50.17
C LEU A 273 -21.03 26.56 -51.20
N ASN A 274 -21.94 25.96 -51.98
CA ASN A 274 -21.60 24.89 -52.93
C ASN A 274 -20.58 25.37 -54.00
N ASN A 275 -20.83 26.50 -54.65
CA ASN A 275 -19.96 27.03 -55.71
C ASN A 275 -18.52 27.36 -55.23
N ALA A 276 -18.33 27.63 -53.93
CA ALA A 276 -17.02 27.84 -53.34
C ALA A 276 -16.25 26.52 -53.12
N VAL A 277 -16.95 25.43 -52.80
CA VAL A 277 -16.37 24.10 -52.55
C VAL A 277 -15.83 23.48 -53.83
N ASP A 278 -16.59 23.52 -54.94
CA ASP A 278 -16.16 22.94 -56.21
C ASP A 278 -14.92 23.65 -56.80
N THR A 279 -14.78 24.95 -56.55
CA THR A 279 -13.59 25.73 -56.96
C THR A 279 -12.36 25.35 -56.13
N ALA A 280 -12.54 25.08 -54.83
CA ALA A 280 -11.47 24.64 -53.94
C ALA A 280 -10.98 23.21 -54.25
N LEU A 281 -11.90 22.28 -54.53
CA LEU A 281 -11.56 20.88 -54.85
C LEU A 281 -10.67 20.74 -56.09
N ASN A 282 -11.00 21.47 -57.16
CA ASN A 282 -10.22 21.42 -58.40
C ASN A 282 -8.82 22.02 -58.24
N THR A 283 -8.66 23.04 -57.40
CA THR A 283 -7.33 23.62 -57.10
C THR A 283 -6.45 22.64 -56.31
N ALA A 284 -7.04 21.89 -55.37
CA ALA A 284 -6.31 20.95 -54.51
C ALA A 284 -5.71 19.75 -55.28
N ASN A 285 -6.45 19.17 -56.23
CA ASN A 285 -6.02 17.95 -56.94
C ASN A 285 -4.73 18.14 -57.78
N THR A 286 -4.53 19.34 -58.35
CA THR A 286 -3.34 19.62 -59.18
C THR A 286 -2.04 19.69 -58.39
N GLY A 287 -2.09 20.11 -57.11
CA GLY A 287 -0.89 20.24 -56.27
C GLY A 287 -0.33 18.90 -55.79
N VAL A 288 -1.19 17.90 -55.56
CA VAL A 288 -0.79 16.60 -55.00
C VAL A 288 0.08 15.78 -55.97
N GLN A 289 -0.14 15.91 -57.28
CA GLN A 289 0.56 15.08 -58.28
C GLN A 289 2.00 15.52 -58.58
N GLN A 290 2.39 16.76 -58.29
CA GLN A 290 3.79 17.21 -58.49
C GLN A 290 4.69 16.84 -57.31
N VAL A 291 4.22 16.94 -56.06
CA VAL A 291 5.02 16.60 -54.87
C VAL A 291 5.41 15.11 -54.85
N GLN A 292 4.48 14.22 -55.23
CA GLN A 292 4.70 12.77 -55.27
C GLN A 292 5.73 12.28 -56.31
N ALA A 293 6.23 13.17 -57.19
CA ALA A 293 7.26 12.85 -58.17
C ALA A 293 8.69 13.06 -57.62
N ASP A 294 8.88 14.04 -56.71
CA ASP A 294 10.20 14.36 -56.16
C ASP A 294 10.53 13.56 -54.89
N ASP A 295 9.54 13.22 -54.06
CA ASP A 295 9.73 12.30 -52.92
C ASP A 295 10.35 10.95 -53.36
N ARG A 296 9.98 10.45 -54.55
CA ARG A 296 10.53 9.19 -55.09
C ARG A 296 12.00 9.27 -55.48
N ARG A 297 12.54 10.47 -55.74
CA ARG A 297 13.97 10.65 -56.08
C ARG A 297 14.85 10.79 -54.85
N ASN A 298 14.33 11.37 -53.77
CA ASN A 298 15.07 11.47 -52.49
C ASN A 298 15.14 10.15 -51.70
N GLN A 299 14.19 9.22 -51.91
CA GLN A 299 14.10 7.99 -51.10
C GLN A 299 15.08 6.87 -51.47
N GLN A 300 15.91 7.01 -52.52
CA GLN A 300 16.73 5.89 -53.03
C GLN A 300 18.26 6.05 -52.89
N THR A 301 18.77 7.20 -52.40
CA THR A 301 20.22 7.43 -52.21
C THR A 301 20.58 8.19 -50.92
N SER A 302 20.19 7.65 -49.75
CA SER A 302 20.88 7.89 -48.47
C SER A 302 20.50 6.80 -47.46
N GLN A 303 21.46 5.91 -47.14
CA GLN A 303 21.20 4.77 -46.26
C GLN A 303 21.25 5.16 -44.78
N SER A 304 20.18 4.82 -44.06
CA SER A 304 20.18 4.36 -42.67
C SER A 304 21.27 4.91 -41.72
N THR A 305 21.07 6.12 -41.19
CA THR A 305 21.51 6.46 -39.82
C THR A 305 20.28 6.49 -38.92
N ALA A 306 20.00 5.38 -38.23
CA ALA A 306 18.90 5.33 -37.28
C ALA A 306 19.17 6.32 -36.13
N THR A 307 18.24 7.24 -35.88
CA THR A 307 18.39 8.23 -34.79
C THR A 307 18.09 7.57 -33.44
N THR A 308 19.12 7.01 -32.81
CA THR A 308 19.07 6.53 -31.43
C THR A 308 18.47 7.60 -30.53
N THR A 309 17.31 7.32 -29.94
CA THR A 309 16.68 8.19 -28.95
C THR A 309 17.30 7.92 -27.59
N THR A 310 18.46 8.53 -27.32
CA THR A 310 19.22 8.32 -26.07
C THR A 310 18.42 8.73 -24.84
N ARG A 311 17.85 7.77 -24.11
CA ARG A 311 17.12 8.04 -22.86
C ARG A 311 18.10 8.08 -21.68
N VAL A 312 18.20 9.23 -21.02
CA VAL A 312 18.95 9.35 -19.76
C VAL A 312 18.11 8.78 -18.62
N ILE A 313 18.70 7.91 -17.80
CA ILE A 313 18.08 7.34 -16.59
C ILE A 313 18.90 7.77 -15.37
N VAL A 314 18.20 8.14 -14.28
CA VAL A 314 18.82 8.39 -12.98
C VAL A 314 19.07 7.05 -12.30
N THR A 315 20.33 6.78 -11.96
CA THR A 315 20.78 5.46 -11.49
C THR A 315 21.58 5.54 -10.20
N ALA A 316 21.37 4.55 -9.34
CA ALA A 316 22.15 4.32 -8.14
C ALA A 316 22.74 2.91 -8.23
N GLY A 317 24.05 2.82 -8.38
CA GLY A 317 24.77 1.57 -8.21
C GLY A 317 25.43 1.52 -6.83
N ARG A 318 25.92 0.34 -6.47
CA ARG A 318 26.71 0.14 -5.26
C ARG A 318 27.65 -1.05 -5.42
N TYR A 319 28.90 -0.85 -5.00
CA TYR A 319 29.81 -1.95 -4.74
C TYR A 319 29.23 -2.84 -3.64
N VAL A 320 28.99 -4.11 -3.94
CA VAL A 320 28.69 -5.17 -2.95
C VAL A 320 29.88 -6.17 -2.96
N GLY A 321 31.07 -5.60 -3.20
CA GLY A 321 32.17 -6.24 -3.91
C GLY A 321 33.24 -6.88 -3.03
N THR A 322 33.07 -6.85 -1.71
CA THR A 322 34.00 -7.42 -0.72
C THR A 322 33.20 -7.68 0.55
N THR A 323 33.69 -8.53 1.47
CA THR A 323 33.05 -8.73 2.78
C THR A 323 32.82 -7.37 3.41
N PRO A 324 31.56 -6.90 3.60
CA PRO A 324 31.33 -5.51 3.91
C PRO A 324 31.63 -5.18 5.39
N TYR A 325 32.07 -6.19 6.15
CA TYR A 325 32.30 -6.17 7.59
C TYR A 325 33.58 -6.91 7.94
N SER A 326 34.27 -6.50 9.01
CA SER A 326 35.49 -7.15 9.51
C SER A 326 35.28 -7.97 10.79
N ALA A 327 34.14 -7.81 11.47
CA ALA A 327 33.77 -8.53 12.67
C ALA A 327 32.24 -8.57 12.83
N PHE A 328 31.76 -9.56 13.57
CA PHE A 328 30.35 -9.83 13.85
C PHE A 328 30.17 -10.00 15.36
N ASP A 329 29.15 -9.36 15.93
CA ASP A 329 28.67 -9.61 17.29
C ASP A 329 27.19 -10.05 17.24
N TYR A 330 26.92 -11.18 17.89
CA TYR A 330 25.61 -11.82 17.96
C TYR A 330 24.94 -11.66 19.33
N SER A 331 25.58 -10.99 20.29
CA SER A 331 25.14 -10.91 21.69
C SER A 331 24.10 -9.81 21.99
N GLN A 332 23.80 -8.92 21.03
CA GLN A 332 23.02 -7.68 21.27
C GLN A 332 21.93 -7.43 20.21
N ASN A 333 20.86 -8.24 20.22
CA ASN A 333 19.53 -7.95 19.63
C ASN A 333 19.51 -7.43 18.17
N GLY A 334 20.38 -7.95 17.32
CA GLY A 334 20.38 -7.74 15.88
C GLY A 334 21.73 -8.14 15.28
N LEU A 335 21.86 -8.12 13.95
CA LEU A 335 23.16 -8.23 13.33
C LEU A 335 23.97 -6.95 13.69
N VAL A 336 24.97 -7.07 14.55
CA VAL A 336 25.94 -6.00 14.80
C VAL A 336 27.21 -6.35 14.04
N VAL A 337 27.48 -5.59 13.00
CA VAL A 337 28.57 -5.82 12.05
C VAL A 337 29.43 -4.57 11.92
N THR A 338 30.74 -4.73 12.04
CA THR A 338 31.72 -3.62 11.96
C THR A 338 32.00 -3.28 10.50
N PRO A 339 31.48 -2.18 9.93
CA PRO A 339 31.44 -1.98 8.48
C PRO A 339 32.76 -1.46 7.90
N VAL A 340 33.20 -2.10 6.83
CA VAL A 340 34.36 -1.67 6.03
C VAL A 340 33.90 -0.61 5.03
N ALA A 341 33.93 0.65 5.45
CA ALA A 341 33.31 1.78 4.73
C ALA A 341 33.85 2.02 3.30
N SER A 342 35.07 1.58 2.99
CA SER A 342 35.62 1.59 1.62
C SER A 342 34.85 0.71 0.64
N ASN A 343 34.19 -0.35 1.14
CA ASN A 343 33.64 -1.42 0.32
C ASN A 343 32.17 -1.17 -0.09
N ASN A 344 31.52 -0.19 0.54
CA ASN A 344 30.09 0.13 0.41
C ASN A 344 29.84 1.48 -0.28
N GLN A 345 30.74 1.90 -1.17
CA GLN A 345 30.63 3.18 -1.86
C GLN A 345 29.43 3.22 -2.82
N LEU A 346 28.70 4.34 -2.78
CA LEU A 346 27.62 4.63 -3.73
C LEU A 346 28.22 4.95 -5.09
N LEU A 347 27.94 4.11 -6.09
CA LEU A 347 28.17 4.44 -7.49
C LEU A 347 27.10 5.44 -7.92
N LYS A 348 27.38 6.73 -7.70
CA LYS A 348 26.76 7.81 -8.47
C LYS A 348 26.94 7.45 -9.94
N SER A 349 25.84 7.33 -10.67
CA SER A 349 25.87 6.91 -12.06
C SER A 349 24.81 7.63 -12.88
N THR A 350 25.04 7.71 -14.18
CA THR A 350 24.11 8.20 -15.18
C THR A 350 23.97 7.13 -16.25
N GLY A 351 22.78 6.54 -16.37
CA GLY A 351 22.48 5.58 -17.42
C GLY A 351 22.07 6.29 -18.71
N THR A 352 22.51 5.75 -19.85
CA THR A 352 21.98 6.10 -21.17
C THR A 352 21.51 4.84 -21.88
N VAL A 353 20.23 4.78 -22.24
CA VAL A 353 19.72 3.72 -23.13
C VAL A 353 20.21 4.06 -24.54
N THR A 354 21.10 3.24 -25.07
CA THR A 354 21.78 3.46 -26.37
C THR A 354 21.04 2.83 -27.54
N ASN A 355 20.00 2.05 -27.26
CA ASN A 355 18.90 1.62 -28.13
C ASN A 355 17.94 0.75 -27.29
N ASP A 356 16.77 0.38 -27.81
CA ASP A 356 15.78 -0.42 -27.05
C ASP A 356 16.22 -1.86 -26.72
N SER A 357 17.46 -2.27 -27.05
CA SER A 357 18.06 -3.56 -26.66
C SER A 357 19.29 -3.45 -25.74
N GLN A 358 19.85 -2.25 -25.52
CA GLN A 358 21.05 -2.05 -24.68
C GLN A 358 21.00 -0.75 -23.87
N VAL A 359 21.52 -0.83 -22.64
CA VAL A 359 21.77 0.32 -21.77
C VAL A 359 23.25 0.40 -21.42
N THR A 360 23.84 1.58 -21.52
CA THR A 360 25.19 1.88 -21.03
C THR A 360 25.08 2.68 -19.74
N LEU A 361 25.58 2.11 -18.64
CA LEU A 361 25.60 2.74 -17.32
C LEU A 361 27.00 3.31 -17.06
N SER A 362 27.12 4.64 -16.99
CA SER A 362 28.37 5.31 -16.67
C SER A 362 28.43 5.67 -15.19
N THR A 363 29.54 5.40 -14.53
CA THR A 363 29.79 5.71 -13.10
C THR A 363 30.62 6.99 -12.95
N ALA A 364 30.51 7.66 -11.80
CA ALA A 364 31.12 8.98 -11.57
C ALA A 364 32.67 8.99 -11.47
N ASP A 365 33.30 7.83 -11.50
CA ASP A 365 34.74 7.63 -11.67
C ASP A 365 35.16 7.47 -13.15
N GLY A 366 34.21 7.50 -14.09
CA GLY A 366 34.44 7.47 -15.53
C GLY A 366 34.26 6.10 -16.20
N HIS A 367 34.14 5.01 -15.43
CA HIS A 367 33.87 3.69 -16.00
C HIS A 367 32.48 3.63 -16.65
N SER A 368 32.29 2.72 -17.62
CA SER A 368 31.01 2.54 -18.31
C SER A 368 30.79 1.07 -18.68
N ILE A 369 29.67 0.50 -18.22
CA ILE A 369 29.29 -0.90 -18.43
C ILE A 369 28.05 -0.96 -19.33
N THR A 370 28.07 -1.80 -20.37
CA THR A 370 26.94 -1.94 -21.32
C THR A 370 26.24 -3.26 -21.13
N LEU A 371 24.92 -3.22 -20.95
CA LEU A 371 24.08 -4.32 -20.46
C LEU A 371 22.86 -4.56 -21.38
N PRO A 372 22.34 -5.80 -21.46
CA PRO A 372 21.11 -6.07 -22.19
C PRO A 372 19.91 -5.34 -21.55
N TRP A 373 19.12 -4.66 -22.39
CA TRP A 373 17.88 -3.99 -22.02
C TRP A 373 16.69 -4.81 -22.54
N GLN A 374 15.89 -5.38 -21.65
CA GLN A 374 14.78 -6.27 -22.01
C GLN A 374 13.53 -5.89 -21.21
N GLN A 375 12.66 -5.06 -21.81
CA GLN A 375 11.45 -4.50 -21.19
C GLN A 375 10.30 -5.54 -21.07
N THR A 376 10.58 -6.70 -20.51
CA THR A 376 9.62 -7.81 -20.39
C THR A 376 8.75 -7.74 -19.13
N GLY A 377 9.17 -6.96 -18.11
CA GLY A 377 8.57 -7.04 -16.77
C GLY A 377 8.89 -8.34 -16.03
N THR A 378 9.93 -9.06 -16.44
CA THR A 378 10.38 -10.32 -15.82
C THR A 378 11.88 -10.29 -15.59
N SER A 379 12.39 -11.06 -14.62
CA SER A 379 13.84 -11.22 -14.50
C SER A 379 14.41 -12.06 -15.65
N PHE A 380 15.61 -11.72 -16.13
CA PHE A 380 16.31 -12.40 -17.21
C PHE A 380 17.78 -12.66 -16.82
N ASN A 381 18.38 -13.69 -17.42
CA ASN A 381 19.78 -14.05 -17.20
C ASN A 381 20.70 -13.22 -18.09
N ILE A 382 21.86 -12.86 -17.57
CA ILE A 382 22.95 -12.23 -18.31
C ILE A 382 24.12 -13.21 -18.31
N ALA A 383 24.49 -13.67 -19.51
CA ALA A 383 25.61 -14.57 -19.73
C ALA A 383 26.93 -13.93 -19.25
N SER A 384 27.95 -14.75 -18.99
CA SER A 384 29.23 -14.25 -18.49
C SER A 384 29.91 -13.34 -19.52
N PHE A 385 30.37 -12.16 -19.07
CA PHE A 385 31.13 -11.19 -19.85
C PHE A 385 32.30 -10.66 -19.02
N THR A 386 33.35 -10.17 -19.68
CA THR A 386 34.51 -9.57 -19.00
C THR A 386 34.38 -8.06 -18.98
N ASP A 387 34.22 -7.49 -17.80
CA ASP A 387 34.32 -6.06 -17.54
C ASP A 387 35.79 -5.66 -17.28
N PRO A 388 36.31 -4.54 -17.83
CA PRO A 388 37.70 -4.14 -17.64
C PRO A 388 38.10 -3.84 -16.19
N THR A 389 37.14 -3.46 -15.34
CA THR A 389 37.37 -3.04 -13.95
C THR A 389 36.97 -4.12 -12.95
N PHE A 390 35.93 -4.91 -13.26
CA PHE A 390 35.37 -5.93 -12.34
C PHE A 390 35.67 -7.38 -12.75
N GLY A 391 36.33 -7.59 -13.90
CA GLY A 391 36.70 -8.90 -14.41
C GLY A 391 35.49 -9.68 -14.96
N ALA A 392 35.53 -11.01 -14.87
CA ALA A 392 34.42 -11.85 -15.31
C ALA A 392 33.18 -11.64 -14.42
N LEU A 393 32.13 -11.05 -14.99
CA LEU A 393 30.82 -10.84 -14.39
C LEU A 393 29.78 -11.75 -15.06
N SER A 394 28.90 -12.34 -14.26
CA SER A 394 27.66 -12.97 -14.73
C SER A 394 26.52 -12.53 -13.82
N GLY A 395 25.26 -12.60 -14.25
CA GLY A 395 24.20 -12.06 -13.40
C GLY A 395 22.79 -12.11 -13.96
N LYS A 396 21.96 -11.22 -13.43
CA LYS A 396 20.55 -11.06 -13.79
C LYS A 396 20.18 -9.61 -13.98
N GLY A 397 19.27 -9.38 -14.91
CA GLY A 397 18.58 -8.11 -15.09
C GLY A 397 17.09 -8.23 -14.83
N TYR A 398 16.47 -7.09 -14.58
CA TYR A 398 15.04 -6.86 -14.59
C TYR A 398 14.82 -5.48 -15.20
N VAL A 399 13.94 -5.38 -16.19
CA VAL A 399 13.45 -4.08 -16.70
C VAL A 399 11.93 -4.15 -16.77
N SER A 400 11.29 -3.13 -16.23
CA SER A 400 9.84 -2.89 -16.34
C SER A 400 9.37 -2.79 -17.79
N THR A 401 8.11 -3.13 -18.05
CA THR A 401 7.51 -3.10 -19.39
C THR A 401 7.46 -1.71 -20.03
N ASP A 402 7.45 -0.65 -19.21
CA ASP A 402 7.50 0.75 -19.66
C ASP A 402 8.94 1.32 -19.70
N GLY A 403 9.94 0.55 -19.25
CA GLY A 403 11.34 0.98 -19.16
C GLY A 403 11.62 2.04 -18.09
N ASN A 404 10.64 2.42 -17.26
CA ASN A 404 10.80 3.48 -16.24
C ASN A 404 11.47 2.99 -14.95
N PHE A 405 11.76 1.70 -14.82
CA PHE A 405 12.49 1.09 -13.72
C PHE A 405 13.31 -0.13 -14.18
N PHE A 406 14.54 -0.25 -13.66
CA PHE A 406 15.39 -1.42 -13.84
C PHE A 406 16.16 -1.79 -12.56
N ALA A 407 16.59 -3.05 -12.49
CA ALA A 407 17.58 -3.51 -11.52
C ALA A 407 18.42 -4.66 -12.10
N TYR A 408 19.73 -4.60 -11.88
CA TYR A 408 20.71 -5.61 -12.25
C TYR A 408 21.51 -6.04 -11.02
N VAL A 409 21.79 -7.33 -10.92
CA VAL A 409 22.69 -7.91 -9.93
C VAL A 409 23.66 -8.84 -10.62
N PHE A 410 24.95 -8.52 -10.51
CA PHE A 410 26.05 -9.36 -10.98
C PHE A 410 26.75 -10.04 -9.82
N THR A 411 27.40 -11.15 -10.15
CA THR A 411 28.32 -11.91 -9.32
C THR A 411 29.62 -12.08 -10.12
N ASN A 412 30.76 -11.76 -9.52
CA ASN A 412 32.07 -11.94 -10.14
C ASN A 412 32.67 -13.32 -9.83
N ALA A 413 33.84 -13.62 -10.41
CA ALA A 413 34.58 -14.86 -10.20
C ALA A 413 34.94 -15.16 -8.72
N SER A 414 34.95 -14.15 -7.84
CA SER A 414 35.19 -14.29 -6.40
C SER A 414 33.89 -14.41 -5.57
N ASN A 415 32.74 -14.65 -6.22
CA ASN A 415 31.40 -14.67 -5.63
C ASN A 415 30.98 -13.34 -4.96
N GLN A 416 31.67 -12.25 -5.27
CA GLN A 416 31.35 -10.90 -4.81
C GLN A 416 30.25 -10.32 -5.69
N LYS A 417 29.34 -9.52 -5.13
CA LYS A 417 28.18 -9.00 -5.87
C LYS A 417 28.36 -7.55 -6.31
N LEU A 418 27.60 -7.15 -7.31
CA LEU A 418 27.57 -5.77 -7.81
C LEU A 418 26.14 -5.41 -8.23
N GLY A 419 25.58 -4.36 -7.65
CA GLY A 419 24.18 -3.97 -7.85
C GLY A 419 24.08 -2.63 -8.60
N PHE A 420 23.26 -2.60 -9.65
CA PHE A 420 22.89 -1.37 -10.36
C PHE A 420 21.37 -1.29 -10.48
N PHE A 421 20.76 -0.21 -10.04
CA PHE A 421 19.32 -0.02 -10.15
C PHE A 421 18.99 1.45 -10.43
N GLY A 422 17.82 1.71 -10.99
CA GLY A 422 17.45 3.06 -11.38
C GLY A 422 16.12 3.14 -12.10
N GLY A 423 15.75 4.34 -12.49
CA GLY A 423 14.47 4.60 -13.12
C GLY A 423 14.01 6.04 -12.96
N LYS A 424 12.73 6.27 -13.25
CA LYS A 424 12.04 7.53 -12.94
C LYS A 424 11.81 7.60 -11.42
N PRO A 425 12.42 8.55 -10.69
CA PRO A 425 12.30 8.62 -9.22
C PRO A 425 10.92 9.08 -8.74
N THR A 426 10.47 8.57 -7.59
CA THR A 426 9.29 9.10 -6.85
C THR A 426 9.74 10.26 -5.95
N THR A 427 9.97 11.44 -6.54
CA THR A 427 10.78 12.52 -5.94
C THR A 427 10.15 13.26 -4.77
N THR A 428 8.83 13.14 -4.57
CA THR A 428 8.08 14.01 -3.66
C THR A 428 6.86 13.31 -3.08
N TYR A 429 6.44 13.74 -1.88
CA TYR A 429 5.22 13.27 -1.22
C TYR A 429 3.97 13.30 -2.12
N TRP A 430 3.82 14.33 -2.96
CA TRP A 430 2.70 14.47 -3.91
C TRP A 430 2.65 13.40 -5.01
N GLN A 431 3.75 12.66 -5.24
CA GLN A 431 3.81 11.51 -6.16
C GLN A 431 3.64 10.16 -5.47
N PHE A 432 3.54 10.15 -4.13
CA PHE A 432 3.35 8.96 -3.32
C PHE A 432 1.86 8.80 -2.95
N PRO A 433 1.29 7.57 -2.97
CA PRO A 433 -0.12 7.39 -2.65
C PRO A 433 -0.42 7.75 -1.19
N THR A 434 -1.41 8.62 -0.98
CA THR A 434 -1.84 9.06 0.35
C THR A 434 -3.00 8.25 0.93
N SER A 435 -3.59 7.34 0.14
CA SER A 435 -4.70 6.47 0.56
C SER A 435 -4.88 5.30 -0.42
N GLY A 436 -5.70 4.31 -0.04
CA GLY A 436 -5.95 3.11 -0.83
C GLY A 436 -4.89 2.03 -0.62
N TYR A 437 -4.81 1.10 -1.57
CA TYR A 437 -3.99 -0.11 -1.47
C TYR A 437 -3.22 -0.34 -2.78
N ALA A 438 -2.12 -1.07 -2.71
CA ALA A 438 -1.47 -1.62 -3.90
C ALA A 438 -0.89 -3.02 -3.65
N ALA A 439 -0.79 -3.80 -4.72
CA ALA A 439 -0.22 -5.15 -4.72
C ALA A 439 0.92 -5.26 -5.74
N TYR A 440 2.08 -5.72 -5.30
CA TYR A 440 3.31 -5.78 -6.10
C TYR A 440 3.79 -7.22 -6.28
N ASP A 441 4.26 -7.56 -7.48
CA ASP A 441 4.99 -8.80 -7.71
C ASP A 441 6.44 -8.68 -7.26
N MET A 442 6.94 -9.75 -6.66
CA MET A 442 8.21 -9.79 -5.93
C MET A 442 9.24 -10.67 -6.63
N ASN A 443 10.39 -10.11 -6.97
CA ASN A 443 11.47 -10.79 -7.66
C ASN A 443 12.77 -10.72 -6.84
N ASN A 444 13.32 -11.87 -6.42
CA ASN A 444 14.64 -11.99 -5.80
C ASN A 444 15.71 -12.15 -6.90
N LEU A 445 16.55 -11.14 -7.08
CA LEU A 445 17.57 -11.10 -8.14
C LEU A 445 18.80 -11.97 -7.83
N GLY A 446 18.82 -12.68 -6.70
CA GLY A 446 19.91 -13.58 -6.31
C GLY A 446 19.93 -14.95 -6.99
N GLY A 447 18.84 -15.37 -7.65
CA GLY A 447 18.69 -16.71 -8.26
C GLY A 447 17.57 -16.77 -9.31
N THR A 448 17.30 -17.93 -9.90
CA THR A 448 16.31 -18.07 -10.99
C THR A 448 14.94 -18.38 -10.41
N ASN A 449 14.01 -17.43 -10.53
CA ASN A 449 12.69 -17.45 -9.88
C ASN A 449 12.78 -17.66 -8.36
N ARG A 450 13.91 -17.29 -7.74
CA ARG A 450 14.23 -17.53 -6.33
C ARG A 450 13.14 -16.95 -5.42
N LEU A 451 12.79 -17.69 -4.37
CA LEU A 451 11.80 -17.24 -3.37
C LEU A 451 12.18 -15.85 -2.80
N PRO A 452 11.23 -14.92 -2.60
CA PRO A 452 11.50 -13.60 -2.02
C PRO A 452 12.30 -13.69 -0.71
N PHE A 453 13.31 -12.83 -0.58
CA PHE A 453 14.24 -12.74 0.56
C PHE A 453 15.07 -13.99 0.89
N ALA A 454 14.83 -15.15 0.28
CA ALA A 454 15.54 -16.38 0.59
C ALA A 454 17.01 -16.41 0.11
N ASN A 455 17.81 -17.28 0.76
CA ASN A 455 19.15 -17.67 0.31
C ASN A 455 19.08 -18.60 -0.91
N GLY A 456 20.23 -19.10 -1.39
CA GLY A 456 20.25 -20.09 -2.48
C GLY A 456 19.68 -21.45 -2.06
N THR A 457 20.14 -21.96 -0.93
CA THR A 457 19.83 -23.32 -0.42
C THR A 457 18.35 -23.62 -0.32
N VAL A 458 17.54 -22.65 0.15
CA VAL A 458 16.09 -22.76 0.28
C VAL A 458 15.37 -22.14 -0.91
N GLY A 459 15.89 -21.00 -1.40
CA GLY A 459 15.22 -20.20 -2.41
C GLY A 459 15.26 -20.81 -3.81
N ASP A 460 16.22 -21.68 -4.11
CA ASP A 460 16.34 -22.39 -5.40
C ASP A 460 16.00 -23.90 -5.29
N ASP A 461 15.55 -24.39 -4.12
CA ASP A 461 15.16 -25.79 -3.94
C ASP A 461 13.98 -26.15 -4.86
N ALA A 462 14.16 -27.16 -5.72
CA ALA A 462 13.21 -27.48 -6.77
C ALA A 462 11.83 -27.93 -6.25
N ASP A 463 11.80 -28.64 -5.12
CA ASP A 463 10.56 -29.16 -4.54
C ASP A 463 9.76 -28.01 -3.94
N LEU A 464 10.40 -27.16 -3.12
CA LEU A 464 9.78 -25.94 -2.58
C LEU A 464 9.35 -24.97 -3.69
N GLN A 465 10.16 -24.84 -4.75
CA GLN A 465 9.84 -24.03 -5.93
C GLN A 465 8.60 -24.52 -6.68
N SER A 466 8.33 -25.83 -6.69
CA SER A 466 7.17 -26.41 -7.38
C SER A 466 5.83 -26.15 -6.68
N VAL A 467 5.85 -26.00 -5.35
CA VAL A 467 4.65 -25.83 -4.48
C VAL A 467 4.54 -24.45 -3.84
N LYS A 468 5.42 -23.50 -4.18
CA LYS A 468 5.45 -22.18 -3.54
C LYS A 468 4.12 -21.44 -3.70
N ASP A 469 3.56 -21.01 -2.59
CA ASP A 469 2.57 -19.95 -2.52
C ASP A 469 3.32 -18.68 -2.13
N VAL A 470 3.40 -17.71 -3.06
CA VAL A 470 4.08 -16.42 -2.87
C VAL A 470 3.02 -15.35 -2.90
N SER A 471 2.76 -14.71 -1.76
CA SER A 471 1.89 -13.54 -1.75
C SER A 471 2.58 -12.41 -2.51
N LYS A 472 1.77 -11.61 -3.21
CA LYS A 472 2.19 -10.26 -3.59
C LYS A 472 2.64 -9.50 -2.34
N LEU A 473 3.54 -8.54 -2.49
CA LEU A 473 3.74 -7.53 -1.45
C LEU A 473 2.48 -6.65 -1.44
N LEU A 474 1.71 -6.76 -0.37
CA LEU A 474 0.46 -6.02 -0.16
C LEU A 474 0.76 -4.78 0.67
N THR A 475 0.19 -3.65 0.27
CA THR A 475 0.42 -2.34 0.89
C THR A 475 -0.91 -1.64 1.18
N THR A 476 -0.96 -0.92 2.29
CA THR A 476 -2.03 0.04 2.62
C THR A 476 -1.39 1.41 2.78
N PHE A 477 -1.98 2.43 2.16
CA PHE A 477 -1.45 3.78 2.14
C PHE A 477 -2.23 4.70 3.08
N ALA A 478 -1.55 5.71 3.60
CA ALA A 478 -2.12 6.66 4.55
C ALA A 478 -1.48 8.05 4.41
N PRO A 479 -2.22 9.14 4.67
CA PRO A 479 -1.71 10.50 4.48
C PRO A 479 -0.74 10.91 5.58
N GLN A 480 -0.78 10.22 6.72
CA GLN A 480 -0.03 10.52 7.94
C GLN A 480 1.47 10.17 7.83
N THR A 481 1.84 9.29 6.91
CA THR A 481 3.20 8.74 6.69
C THR A 481 4.31 9.80 6.50
N PHE A 482 3.94 11.04 6.16
CA PHE A 482 4.86 12.13 5.85
C PHE A 482 4.66 13.38 6.74
N SER A 483 3.86 13.28 7.82
CA SER A 483 3.66 14.42 8.73
C SER A 483 4.93 14.71 9.52
N ALA A 484 5.47 15.93 9.39
CA ALA A 484 6.64 16.39 10.15
C ALA A 484 6.39 16.46 11.67
N SER A 485 5.13 16.39 12.13
CA SER A 485 4.77 16.41 13.55
C SER A 485 4.64 15.01 14.18
N GLN A 486 4.86 13.93 13.43
CA GLN A 486 4.65 12.55 13.89
C GLN A 486 5.96 11.78 14.04
N ARG A 487 6.00 10.90 15.04
CA ARG A 487 7.19 10.08 15.31
C ARG A 487 7.36 9.09 14.18
N PRO A 488 8.60 8.67 13.84
CA PRO A 488 8.81 7.58 12.90
C PRO A 488 7.99 6.33 13.25
N GLY A 489 7.78 6.11 14.56
CA GLY A 489 6.91 5.07 15.10
C GLY A 489 5.44 5.12 14.66
N ASP A 490 4.87 6.30 14.40
CA ASP A 490 3.43 6.51 14.10
C ASP A 490 3.03 6.16 12.65
N GLN A 491 3.98 5.74 11.81
CA GLN A 491 3.80 5.57 10.37
C GLN A 491 2.73 4.51 10.05
N ARG A 492 1.76 4.91 9.20
CA ARG A 492 0.56 4.12 8.86
C ARG A 492 0.57 3.54 7.45
N ALA A 493 1.48 3.93 6.56
CA ALA A 493 1.65 3.20 5.30
C ALA A 493 2.46 1.93 5.57
N THR A 494 1.76 0.83 5.84
CA THR A 494 2.35 -0.47 6.17
C THR A 494 2.27 -1.43 4.99
N ALA A 495 3.14 -2.43 5.00
CA ALA A 495 3.25 -3.43 3.95
C ALA A 495 3.59 -4.80 4.50
N MET A 496 3.18 -5.86 3.80
CA MET A 496 3.52 -7.24 4.14
C MET A 496 3.71 -8.10 2.90
N GLN A 497 4.55 -9.12 3.03
CA GLN A 497 4.75 -10.17 2.04
C GLN A 497 4.94 -11.49 2.77
N ALA A 498 4.31 -12.56 2.30
CA ALA A 498 4.43 -13.89 2.88
C ALA A 498 4.63 -14.94 1.78
N THR A 499 5.61 -15.82 1.99
CA THR A 499 5.88 -16.98 1.16
C THR A 499 5.76 -18.23 2.01
N ILE A 500 4.97 -19.19 1.56
CA ILE A 500 4.82 -20.49 2.22
C ILE A 500 4.93 -21.60 1.17
N ALA A 501 5.76 -22.60 1.43
CA ALA A 501 5.92 -23.76 0.58
C ALA A 501 5.97 -25.02 1.46
N ILE A 502 5.15 -26.02 1.16
CA ILE A 502 5.17 -27.32 1.82
C ILE A 502 5.09 -28.40 0.74
N SER A 503 6.19 -29.12 0.51
CA SER A 503 6.29 -30.15 -0.51
C SER A 503 6.42 -31.52 0.13
N GLY A 504 5.66 -32.51 -0.34
CA GLY A 504 5.66 -33.86 0.20
C GLY A 504 4.96 -34.02 1.56
N THR A 505 5.02 -35.24 2.09
CA THR A 505 4.32 -35.67 3.31
C THR A 505 5.21 -36.58 4.16
N GLY A 506 5.02 -36.55 5.48
CA GLY A 506 5.73 -37.43 6.41
C GLY A 506 7.25 -37.23 6.34
N ALA A 507 8.00 -38.33 6.29
CA ALA A 507 9.46 -38.33 6.24
C ALA A 507 10.06 -37.58 5.03
N ASN A 508 9.30 -37.48 3.93
CA ASN A 508 9.74 -36.82 2.70
C ASN A 508 9.35 -35.33 2.62
N GLN A 509 8.79 -34.75 3.69
CA GLN A 509 8.30 -33.38 3.64
C GLN A 509 9.43 -32.34 3.77
N LYS A 510 9.46 -31.40 2.83
CA LYS A 510 10.18 -30.12 2.94
C LYS A 510 9.20 -28.99 3.22
N SER A 511 9.62 -28.00 4.00
CA SER A 511 8.77 -26.86 4.32
C SER A 511 9.55 -25.55 4.50
N TYR A 512 8.95 -24.44 4.11
CA TYR A 512 9.49 -23.09 4.25
C TYR A 512 8.36 -22.09 4.51
N MET A 513 8.65 -21.14 5.40
CA MET A 513 7.86 -19.95 5.66
C MET A 513 8.80 -18.75 5.66
N GLY A 514 8.45 -17.68 4.96
CA GLY A 514 9.16 -16.41 4.99
C GLY A 514 8.18 -15.26 4.99
N VAL A 515 8.31 -14.33 5.93
CA VAL A 515 7.41 -13.19 6.08
C VAL A 515 8.23 -11.91 6.21
N MET A 516 7.91 -10.91 5.39
CA MET A 516 8.41 -9.54 5.51
C MET A 516 7.29 -8.63 5.99
N VAL A 517 7.58 -7.79 6.98
CA VAL A 517 6.70 -6.71 7.43
C VAL A 517 7.47 -5.39 7.32
N GLY A 518 6.86 -4.42 6.66
CA GLY A 518 7.51 -3.16 6.32
C GLY A 518 6.57 -1.96 6.35
N TYR A 519 7.16 -0.81 6.07
CA TYR A 519 6.55 0.51 6.17
C TYR A 519 7.24 1.50 5.24
N PHE A 520 6.49 2.49 4.79
CA PHE A 520 7.04 3.64 4.08
C PHE A 520 7.35 4.78 5.06
N PHE A 521 8.37 5.57 4.76
CA PHE A 521 8.79 6.69 5.59
C PHE A 521 9.25 7.89 4.76
N ASN A 522 9.13 9.08 5.35
CA ASN A 522 9.73 10.30 4.82
C ASN A 522 11.21 10.38 5.24
N ASP A 523 12.12 10.33 4.29
CA ASP A 523 13.55 10.45 4.53
C ASP A 523 13.95 11.94 4.56
N LEU A 524 13.91 12.56 5.73
CA LEU A 524 14.19 14.00 5.86
C LEU A 524 15.64 14.39 5.53
N ASN A 525 16.58 13.43 5.45
CA ASN A 525 17.96 13.69 5.03
C ASN A 525 18.08 13.87 3.51
N THR A 526 17.13 13.34 2.73
CA THR A 526 17.14 13.39 1.25
C THR A 526 15.86 13.96 0.64
N VAL A 527 14.86 14.27 1.47
CA VAL A 527 13.50 14.72 1.09
C VAL A 527 12.81 13.73 0.15
N SER A 528 13.09 12.44 0.33
CA SER A 528 12.61 11.34 -0.53
C SER A 528 11.69 10.37 0.23
N VAL A 529 11.00 9.49 -0.50
CA VAL A 529 10.30 8.35 0.12
C VAL A 529 11.23 7.14 0.23
N GLY A 530 11.37 6.63 1.46
CA GLY A 530 12.02 5.36 1.73
C GLY A 530 11.01 4.26 2.09
N PHE A 531 11.46 3.01 1.98
CA PHE A 531 10.80 1.83 2.54
C PHE A 531 11.73 1.14 3.53
N GLY A 532 11.19 0.65 4.64
CA GLY A 532 11.92 -0.05 5.70
C GLY A 532 11.09 -1.23 6.24
N GLY A 533 11.72 -2.15 6.94
CA GLY A 533 11.05 -3.34 7.46
C GLY A 533 12.00 -4.40 8.00
N ASN A 534 11.43 -5.54 8.36
CA ASN A 534 12.13 -6.73 8.81
C ASN A 534 11.60 -7.94 8.04
N TYR A 535 12.46 -8.94 7.83
CA TYR A 535 12.09 -10.24 7.28
C TYR A 535 12.55 -11.36 8.22
N VAL A 536 11.63 -12.29 8.49
CA VAL A 536 11.85 -13.50 9.29
C VAL A 536 11.34 -14.69 8.50
N GLY A 537 12.15 -15.73 8.38
CA GLY A 537 11.74 -17.01 7.80
C GLY A 537 12.31 -18.21 8.54
N THR A 538 11.63 -19.35 8.43
CA THR A 538 12.06 -20.64 8.97
C THR A 538 11.84 -21.73 7.94
N TYR A 539 12.70 -22.75 7.92
CA TYR A 539 12.69 -23.79 6.91
C TYR A 539 13.20 -25.14 7.41
N ARG A 540 12.77 -26.22 6.74
CA ARG A 540 13.21 -27.59 6.94
C ARG A 540 13.35 -28.26 5.57
N LEU A 541 14.57 -28.63 5.17
CA LEU A 541 14.85 -29.28 3.87
C LEU A 541 14.93 -30.82 3.96
N ASP A 542 14.90 -31.36 5.18
CA ASP A 542 14.78 -32.78 5.50
C ASP A 542 13.98 -32.91 6.79
N SER A 543 13.04 -33.86 6.86
CA SER A 543 12.20 -34.04 8.04
C SER A 543 12.97 -34.45 9.30
N THR A 544 14.15 -35.08 9.19
CA THR A 544 14.94 -35.43 10.38
C THR A 544 15.63 -34.22 11.02
N SER A 545 15.83 -33.16 10.22
CA SER A 545 16.49 -31.93 10.62
C SER A 545 15.58 -30.99 11.44
N GLY A 546 16.12 -30.43 12.53
CA GLY A 546 15.50 -29.28 13.20
C GLY A 546 15.55 -28.03 12.31
N PRO A 547 14.57 -27.11 12.42
CA PRO A 547 14.28 -26.09 11.42
C PRO A 547 15.32 -24.97 11.46
N SER A 548 15.86 -24.63 10.30
CA SER A 548 16.80 -23.53 10.14
C SER A 548 16.06 -22.19 9.99
N ARG A 549 16.75 -21.07 10.19
CA ARG A 549 16.13 -19.72 10.21
C ARG A 549 16.86 -18.78 9.27
N LEU A 550 16.09 -17.99 8.53
CA LEU A 550 16.54 -16.87 7.73
C LEU A 550 16.09 -15.57 8.42
N ILE A 551 16.96 -14.57 8.50
CA ILE A 551 16.59 -13.20 8.89
C ILE A 551 17.24 -12.18 7.97
N SER A 552 16.56 -11.05 7.81
CA SER A 552 17.11 -9.87 7.15
C SER A 552 16.48 -8.60 7.72
N ALA A 553 17.29 -7.56 7.91
CA ALA A 553 16.75 -6.21 7.83
C ALA A 553 16.24 -5.97 6.40
N VAL A 554 15.29 -5.08 6.19
CA VAL A 554 14.83 -4.70 4.86
C VAL A 554 14.79 -3.19 4.78
N SER A 555 15.45 -2.60 3.80
CA SER A 555 15.13 -1.21 3.41
C SER A 555 15.42 -0.96 1.94
N THR A 556 14.84 0.11 1.41
CA THR A 556 15.33 0.71 0.18
C THR A 556 16.72 1.30 0.42
N PRO A 557 17.71 1.07 -0.47
CA PRO A 557 19.10 1.45 -0.24
C PRO A 557 19.33 2.96 -0.06
N ALA A 558 20.49 3.31 0.49
CA ALA A 558 20.84 4.70 0.79
C ALA A 558 20.84 5.59 -0.47
N ALA A 559 20.03 6.64 -0.43
CA ALA A 559 20.08 7.72 -1.39
C ALA A 559 21.22 8.70 -1.06
N SER A 560 21.89 9.22 -2.10
CA SER A 560 22.61 10.49 -1.98
C SER A 560 21.60 11.65 -1.97
N SER A 561 22.05 12.90 -1.74
CA SER A 561 21.24 14.13 -1.69
C SER A 561 20.48 14.52 -2.97
N SER A 562 20.39 13.62 -3.95
CA SER A 562 19.64 13.76 -5.22
C SER A 562 18.96 12.45 -5.67
N ALA A 563 19.13 11.35 -4.94
CA ALA A 563 18.60 10.05 -5.32
C ALA A 563 17.27 9.75 -4.62
N ASN A 564 16.46 8.89 -5.23
CA ASN A 564 15.28 8.30 -4.62
C ASN A 564 15.40 6.80 -4.79
N ALA A 565 14.96 6.02 -3.80
CA ALA A 565 15.09 4.56 -3.82
C ALA A 565 13.75 3.83 -4.08
N ILE A 566 12.69 4.61 -4.32
CA ILE A 566 11.39 4.20 -4.84
C ILE A 566 11.15 4.90 -6.18
N TYR A 567 10.62 4.17 -7.15
CA TYR A 567 10.56 4.56 -8.56
C TYR A 567 9.14 4.45 -9.13
N GLY A 568 8.93 5.10 -10.28
CA GLY A 568 7.66 5.18 -10.97
C GLY A 568 6.76 6.32 -10.49
N GLN A 569 5.51 6.33 -10.97
CA GLN A 569 4.44 7.14 -10.40
C GLN A 569 3.74 6.32 -9.31
N ASN A 570 3.19 6.96 -8.28
CA ASN A 570 2.44 6.26 -7.22
C ASN A 570 3.25 5.13 -6.54
N ALA A 571 4.57 5.30 -6.44
CA ALA A 571 5.52 4.31 -5.91
C ALA A 571 5.43 2.94 -6.62
N SER A 572 5.29 2.90 -7.96
CA SER A 572 5.03 1.66 -8.69
C SER A 572 6.21 0.67 -8.77
N ALA A 573 7.41 1.03 -8.31
CA ALA A 573 8.54 0.11 -8.18
C ALA A 573 9.41 0.40 -6.95
N ILE A 574 9.87 -0.66 -6.27
CA ILE A 574 10.68 -0.58 -5.03
C ILE A 574 11.89 -1.51 -5.17
N VAL A 575 13.09 -1.03 -4.81
CA VAL A 575 14.28 -1.86 -4.60
C VAL A 575 14.44 -2.11 -3.11
N MET A 576 14.74 -3.35 -2.72
CA MET A 576 14.92 -3.75 -1.34
C MET A 576 16.26 -4.46 -1.17
N THR A 577 17.12 -3.90 -0.33
CA THR A 577 18.41 -4.45 0.08
C THR A 577 18.34 -4.87 1.55
N PRO A 578 19.23 -5.78 2.01
CA PRO A 578 19.35 -6.15 3.42
C PRO A 578 20.06 -5.06 4.26
N ASP A 579 19.81 -3.77 3.98
CA ASP A 579 20.36 -2.67 4.76
C ASP A 579 19.46 -2.36 5.96
N LYS A 580 20.05 -2.17 7.15
CA LYS A 580 19.32 -1.82 8.37
C LYS A 580 19.05 -0.33 8.45
N LEU A 581 17.78 0.01 8.62
CA LEU A 581 17.35 1.38 8.90
C LEU A 581 17.52 1.68 10.40
N SER A 582 18.13 2.82 10.71
CA SER A 582 18.09 3.46 12.02
C SER A 582 17.57 4.88 11.85
N THR A 583 16.59 5.29 12.65
CA THR A 583 16.06 6.65 12.63
C THR A 583 16.08 7.22 14.04
N SER A 584 16.80 8.32 14.22
CA SER A 584 16.90 9.05 15.48
C SER A 584 16.22 10.41 15.34
N TYR A 585 15.58 10.88 16.41
CA TYR A 585 14.90 12.17 16.42
C TYR A 585 15.07 12.89 17.76
N THR A 586 14.97 14.22 17.75
CA THR A 586 14.90 15.05 18.96
C THR A 586 13.53 15.71 19.05
N THR A 587 13.05 15.98 20.27
CA THR A 587 11.79 16.71 20.50
C THR A 587 12.05 18.02 21.25
N ASN A 588 11.19 19.00 21.03
CA ASN A 588 11.13 20.21 21.84
C ASN A 588 10.38 19.96 23.17
N VAL A 589 10.29 20.98 24.03
CA VAL A 589 9.61 20.89 25.34
C VAL A 589 8.12 20.53 25.24
N ASP A 590 7.47 20.85 24.12
CA ASP A 590 6.05 20.57 23.84
C ASP A 590 5.83 19.19 23.16
N GLY A 591 6.91 18.42 22.96
CA GLY A 591 6.87 17.07 22.36
C GLY A 591 6.85 17.02 20.83
N PHE A 592 6.87 18.15 20.14
CA PHE A 592 7.04 18.21 18.68
C PHE A 592 8.47 17.85 18.29
N ILE A 593 8.64 17.30 17.09
CA ILE A 593 9.95 16.87 16.60
C ILE A 593 10.73 18.07 16.05
N ASN A 594 11.96 18.23 16.53
CA ASN A 594 12.86 19.33 16.18
C ASN A 594 13.89 18.91 15.12
N THR A 595 14.39 17.69 15.19
CA THR A 595 15.22 17.07 14.14
C THR A 595 14.89 15.59 13.98
N ILE A 596 15.06 15.07 12.76
CA ILE A 596 15.13 13.63 12.47
C ILE A 596 16.38 13.41 11.62
N SER A 597 17.11 12.32 11.88
CA SER A 597 18.11 11.78 10.95
C SER A 597 17.86 10.29 10.74
N THR A 598 17.87 9.89 9.47
CA THR A 598 17.72 8.50 9.04
C THR A 598 19.03 8.00 8.44
N THR A 599 19.63 7.00 9.11
CA THR A 599 20.85 6.32 8.68
C THR A 599 20.49 4.93 8.18
N ARG A 600 21.00 4.55 7.01
CA ARG A 600 20.98 3.16 6.55
C ARG A 600 22.38 2.57 6.69
N THR A 601 22.51 1.53 7.49
CA THR A 601 23.76 0.79 7.66
C THR A 601 23.68 -0.48 6.84
N SER A 602 24.72 -0.75 6.05
CA SER A 602 24.87 -2.03 5.34
C SER A 602 24.72 -3.19 6.32
N GLN A 603 23.86 -4.15 6.01
CA GLN A 603 23.79 -5.44 6.70
C GLN A 603 23.72 -6.59 5.70
N ALA A 604 23.88 -7.82 6.19
CA ALA A 604 23.62 -9.03 5.43
C ALA A 604 22.27 -9.60 5.87
N ALA A 605 21.70 -10.46 5.03
CA ALA A 605 20.73 -11.44 5.51
C ALA A 605 21.52 -12.62 6.10
N ALA A 606 21.05 -13.19 7.22
CA ALA A 606 21.72 -14.30 7.89
C ALA A 606 20.89 -15.58 7.76
N ASP A 607 21.56 -16.68 7.42
CA ASP A 607 21.05 -18.05 7.53
C ASP A 607 21.66 -18.71 8.76
N ILE A 608 20.82 -19.25 9.63
CA ILE A 608 21.18 -19.79 10.96
C ILE A 608 20.68 -21.24 11.04
N PRO A 609 21.49 -22.21 10.54
CA PRO A 609 21.17 -23.62 10.61
C PRO A 609 20.99 -24.09 12.04
N PHE A 610 19.96 -24.88 12.32
CA PHE A 610 19.67 -25.32 13.69
C PHE A 610 20.75 -26.24 14.28
N GLN A 611 21.44 -26.96 13.39
CA GLN A 611 22.49 -27.94 13.65
C GLN A 611 23.81 -27.29 14.05
N THR A 612 24.03 -26.02 13.70
CA THR A 612 25.22 -25.24 14.12
C THR A 612 24.88 -24.16 15.14
N LEU A 613 23.71 -23.49 15.00
CA LEU A 613 23.40 -22.17 15.58
C LEU A 613 24.39 -21.05 15.18
N SER A 614 25.28 -21.34 14.22
CA SER A 614 26.24 -20.39 13.66
C SER A 614 25.63 -19.71 12.44
N ALA A 615 25.55 -18.39 12.46
CA ALA A 615 25.07 -17.61 11.32
C ALA A 615 26.03 -17.69 10.12
N SER A 616 25.47 -17.62 8.92
CA SER A 616 26.18 -17.48 7.65
C SER A 616 25.52 -16.40 6.79
N ASP A 617 26.34 -15.49 6.25
CA ASP A 617 25.87 -14.32 5.51
C ASP A 617 25.43 -14.66 4.08
N TYR A 618 24.34 -14.04 3.64
CA TYR A 618 23.98 -13.94 2.23
C TYR A 618 23.38 -12.56 1.92
N TYR A 619 23.33 -12.22 0.62
CA TYR A 619 22.82 -10.94 0.15
C TYR A 619 21.68 -11.16 -0.86
N ALA A 620 20.45 -10.86 -0.43
CA ALA A 620 19.23 -10.98 -1.23
C ALA A 620 18.72 -9.60 -1.63
N VAL A 621 18.97 -9.21 -2.88
CA VAL A 621 18.35 -8.02 -3.50
C VAL A 621 16.98 -8.43 -4.02
N ASN A 622 15.96 -7.76 -3.52
CA ASN A 622 14.58 -7.99 -3.93
C ASN A 622 14.04 -6.75 -4.65
N THR A 623 13.16 -6.95 -5.60
CA THR A 623 12.44 -5.87 -6.28
C THR A 623 10.94 -6.14 -6.21
N ALA A 624 10.16 -5.09 -5.98
CA ALA A 624 8.71 -5.13 -5.96
C ALA A 624 8.18 -4.22 -7.07
N THR A 625 7.37 -4.74 -7.99
CA THR A 625 6.75 -3.93 -9.07
C THR A 625 5.23 -4.05 -9.05
N GLN A 626 4.56 -2.89 -9.10
CA GLN A 626 3.12 -2.78 -8.91
C GLN A 626 2.36 -3.49 -10.03
N THR A 627 1.28 -4.17 -9.62
CA THR A 627 0.36 -4.86 -10.52
C THR A 627 -1.07 -4.38 -10.33
N THR A 628 -1.98 -4.84 -11.20
CA THR A 628 -3.43 -4.65 -11.02
C THR A 628 -3.83 -5.04 -9.60
N THR A 629 -4.24 -4.05 -8.82
CA THR A 629 -4.57 -4.26 -7.41
C THR A 629 -5.91 -5.00 -7.33
N PRO A 630 -6.01 -6.12 -6.58
CA PRO A 630 -7.26 -6.89 -6.51
C PRO A 630 -8.41 -6.04 -5.98
N SER A 631 -9.57 -6.12 -6.64
CA SER A 631 -10.78 -5.35 -6.28
C SER A 631 -11.36 -5.72 -4.90
N THR A 632 -10.94 -6.85 -4.33
CA THR A 632 -11.28 -7.33 -2.98
C THR A 632 -10.34 -6.82 -1.89
N LEU A 633 -9.13 -6.36 -2.24
CA LEU A 633 -8.10 -5.97 -1.28
C LEU A 633 -8.57 -4.74 -0.47
N GLY A 634 -8.49 -4.82 0.86
CA GLY A 634 -8.87 -3.71 1.72
C GLY A 634 -10.38 -3.45 1.88
N GLN A 635 -11.26 -4.28 1.30
CA GLN A 635 -12.72 -4.11 1.40
C GLN A 635 -13.27 -4.47 2.79
N SER A 636 -12.80 -5.59 3.36
CA SER A 636 -13.20 -6.06 4.69
C SER A 636 -12.15 -5.64 5.72
N ARG A 637 -12.40 -4.56 6.45
CA ARG A 637 -11.45 -4.00 7.43
C ARG A 637 -12.15 -3.67 8.73
N THR A 638 -12.11 -4.60 9.66
CA THR A 638 -12.78 -4.52 10.95
C THR A 638 -11.77 -4.15 12.05
N SER A 639 -11.99 -3.07 12.81
CA SER A 639 -11.24 -2.85 14.05
C SER A 639 -11.85 -3.72 15.16
N GLN A 640 -11.16 -4.79 15.56
CA GLN A 640 -11.68 -5.81 16.48
C GLN A 640 -10.59 -6.50 17.30
N THR A 641 -10.97 -7.03 18.46
CA THR A 641 -10.16 -7.98 19.24
C THR A 641 -10.81 -9.36 19.18
N LEU A 642 -10.08 -10.32 18.64
CA LEU A 642 -10.41 -11.74 18.56
C LEU A 642 -9.66 -12.51 19.65
N SER A 643 -10.17 -13.69 20.00
CA SER A 643 -9.50 -14.61 20.91
C SER A 643 -9.53 -16.03 20.36
N GLY A 644 -8.55 -16.83 20.73
CA GLY A 644 -8.42 -18.18 20.20
C GLY A 644 -7.17 -18.89 20.69
N PHE A 645 -6.63 -19.75 19.85
CA PHE A 645 -5.64 -20.75 20.23
C PHE A 645 -4.44 -20.74 19.27
N VAL A 646 -3.23 -20.84 19.82
CA VAL A 646 -1.98 -21.14 19.12
C VAL A 646 -1.44 -22.43 19.72
N ALA A 647 -1.02 -23.38 18.87
CA ALA A 647 -0.37 -24.61 19.29
C ALA A 647 0.49 -25.21 18.17
N GLY A 648 1.43 -26.07 18.56
CA GLY A 648 2.36 -26.71 17.65
C GLY A 648 3.48 -27.42 18.39
N LEU A 649 4.54 -27.74 17.65
CA LEU A 649 5.79 -28.25 18.21
C LEU A 649 6.86 -27.16 18.24
N VAL A 650 7.66 -27.13 19.31
CA VAL A 650 8.87 -26.32 19.43
C VAL A 650 10.08 -27.26 19.43
N ASP A 651 11.03 -26.99 18.55
CA ASP A 651 12.32 -27.68 18.51
C ASP A 651 13.30 -26.88 19.38
N GLN A 652 13.83 -27.50 20.44
CA GLN A 652 14.74 -26.87 21.39
C GLN A 652 16.18 -27.36 21.24
N ARG A 653 17.14 -26.48 21.52
CA ARG A 653 18.56 -26.82 21.58
C ARG A 653 19.28 -26.01 22.66
N THR A 654 20.12 -26.67 23.45
CA THR A 654 21.11 -26.03 24.35
C THR A 654 22.46 -25.92 23.63
N LEU A 655 23.41 -25.13 24.15
CA LEU A 655 24.80 -25.12 23.65
C LEU A 655 25.53 -26.46 23.84
N THR A 656 25.06 -27.32 24.75
CA THR A 656 25.71 -28.58 25.12
C THR A 656 25.13 -29.81 24.43
N ASN A 657 23.90 -29.72 23.88
CA ASN A 657 23.20 -30.87 23.34
C ASN A 657 23.52 -31.08 21.85
N ALA A 658 24.11 -32.25 21.54
CA ALA A 658 24.39 -32.70 20.17
C ALA A 658 23.13 -33.14 19.40
N SER A 659 21.98 -33.31 20.07
CA SER A 659 20.69 -33.61 19.46
C SER A 659 19.59 -32.73 20.09
N PRO A 660 18.69 -32.16 19.27
CA PRO A 660 17.62 -31.29 19.77
C PRO A 660 16.47 -32.08 20.40
N THR A 661 15.70 -31.42 21.26
CA THR A 661 14.49 -31.97 21.89
C THR A 661 13.25 -31.25 21.37
N THR A 662 12.32 -32.01 20.77
CA THR A 662 11.05 -31.46 20.26
C THR A 662 9.93 -31.69 21.27
N THR A 663 9.15 -30.66 21.58
CA THR A 663 8.05 -30.74 22.54
C THR A 663 6.78 -30.04 22.03
N ALA A 664 5.63 -30.41 22.57
CA ALA A 664 4.36 -29.76 22.28
C ALA A 664 4.11 -28.57 23.21
N PHE A 665 3.63 -27.46 22.64
CA PHE A 665 3.25 -26.26 23.38
C PHE A 665 1.81 -25.84 23.04
N GLY A 666 1.20 -25.04 23.92
CA GLY A 666 -0.18 -24.61 23.78
C GLY A 666 -1.22 -25.66 24.19
N VAL A 667 -0.79 -26.80 24.73
CA VAL A 667 -1.63 -28.00 24.96
C VAL A 667 -2.09 -28.18 26.43
N SER A 668 -1.38 -27.56 27.38
CA SER A 668 -1.80 -27.42 28.78
C SER A 668 -2.80 -26.28 28.98
N ASP A 669 -2.89 -25.36 28.01
CA ASP A 669 -3.73 -24.18 28.06
C ASP A 669 -5.19 -24.57 27.79
N SER A 670 -5.91 -24.90 28.87
CA SER A 670 -7.36 -25.22 28.88
C SER A 670 -8.28 -24.02 28.60
N THR A 671 -7.71 -22.91 28.12
CA THR A 671 -8.33 -21.63 27.80
C THR A 671 -7.70 -21.08 26.52
N PRO A 672 -8.39 -20.20 25.76
CA PRO A 672 -7.79 -19.41 24.70
C PRO A 672 -6.46 -18.78 25.15
N ASN A 673 -5.39 -19.02 24.39
CA ASN A 673 -4.02 -18.60 24.68
C ASN A 673 -3.47 -17.60 23.64
N LEU A 674 -4.32 -17.15 22.70
CA LEU A 674 -4.08 -16.05 21.76
C LEU A 674 -5.14 -14.97 21.95
N GLN A 675 -4.69 -13.72 22.05
CA GLN A 675 -5.48 -12.53 21.77
C GLN A 675 -4.89 -11.84 20.52
N LEU A 676 -5.73 -11.54 19.53
CA LEU A 676 -5.36 -10.86 18.29
C LEU A 676 -6.21 -9.60 18.15
N THR A 677 -5.60 -8.44 18.03
CA THR A 677 -6.28 -7.16 17.80
C THR A 677 -5.89 -6.58 16.45
N THR A 678 -6.87 -6.08 15.71
CA THR A 678 -6.73 -5.40 14.42
C THR A 678 -7.31 -4.00 14.52
N ASP A 679 -6.68 -3.02 13.88
CA ASP A 679 -7.20 -1.65 13.81
C ASP A 679 -7.10 -1.05 12.40
N ALA A 680 -8.26 -0.88 11.79
CA ALA A 680 -8.44 -0.26 10.49
C ALA A 680 -8.04 1.22 10.44
N SER A 681 -7.96 1.92 11.58
CA SER A 681 -7.64 3.35 11.65
C SER A 681 -6.13 3.64 11.66
N THR A 682 -5.32 2.70 12.17
CA THR A 682 -3.85 2.80 12.27
C THR A 682 -3.11 1.97 11.23
N ASN A 683 -3.81 1.14 10.44
CA ASN A 683 -3.23 0.17 9.50
C ASN A 683 -2.35 -0.90 10.19
N ARG A 684 -2.68 -1.23 11.45
CA ARG A 684 -1.88 -2.08 12.32
C ARG A 684 -2.71 -3.17 13.01
N ALA A 685 -2.01 -4.23 13.40
CA ALA A 685 -2.48 -5.29 14.27
C ALA A 685 -1.48 -5.55 15.42
N SER A 686 -1.91 -6.30 16.43
CA SER A 686 -1.06 -6.82 17.50
C SER A 686 -1.56 -8.18 17.97
N ALA A 687 -0.66 -9.08 18.34
CA ALA A 687 -1.03 -10.37 18.94
C ALA A 687 -0.26 -10.59 20.25
N THR A 688 -0.96 -11.10 21.27
CA THR A 688 -0.36 -11.59 22.51
C THR A 688 -0.64 -13.08 22.63
N ILE A 689 0.42 -13.88 22.83
CA ILE A 689 0.34 -15.34 22.97
C ILE A 689 0.89 -15.73 24.34
N THR A 690 0.12 -16.46 25.15
CA THR A 690 0.43 -16.74 26.57
C THR A 690 0.40 -18.24 26.88
N HIS A 691 1.54 -18.84 27.20
CA HIS A 691 1.65 -20.27 27.49
C HIS A 691 1.97 -20.54 28.96
N SER A 692 1.22 -21.48 29.57
CA SER A 692 1.41 -21.96 30.94
C SER A 692 2.51 -23.02 31.09
N SER A 693 2.98 -23.59 29.98
CA SER A 693 4.09 -24.55 29.92
C SER A 693 4.81 -24.41 28.59
N TRP A 694 5.78 -23.50 28.54
CA TRP A 694 6.63 -23.28 27.38
C TRP A 694 7.84 -24.22 27.38
N GLY A 695 8.21 -24.73 26.19
CA GLY A 695 9.44 -25.51 25.98
C GLY A 695 9.42 -26.92 26.55
N SER A 696 8.96 -27.13 27.79
CA SER A 696 8.92 -28.46 28.42
C SER A 696 7.77 -28.58 29.43
N PRO A 697 6.83 -29.53 29.24
CA PRO A 697 5.74 -29.77 30.18
C PRO A 697 6.21 -30.03 31.62
N GLY A 698 5.55 -29.39 32.59
CA GLY A 698 5.79 -29.61 34.02
C GLY A 698 6.95 -28.81 34.64
N ASN A 699 7.82 -28.18 33.86
CA ASN A 699 8.99 -27.44 34.38
C ASN A 699 8.70 -26.03 34.94
N GLY A 700 7.42 -25.66 35.09
CA GLY A 700 7.01 -24.36 35.66
C GLY A 700 7.39 -23.15 34.81
N VAL A 701 7.58 -23.34 33.50
CA VAL A 701 8.01 -22.31 32.55
C VAL A 701 6.81 -21.67 31.89
N SER A 702 6.61 -20.37 32.10
CA SER A 702 5.60 -19.58 31.39
C SER A 702 6.26 -18.73 30.29
N ALA A 703 5.50 -18.45 29.23
CA ALA A 703 5.93 -17.51 28.19
C ALA A 703 4.80 -16.57 27.80
N THR A 704 5.13 -15.31 27.51
CA THR A 704 4.23 -14.32 26.92
C THR A 704 4.96 -13.67 25.74
N PHE A 705 4.43 -13.88 24.54
CA PHE A 705 4.92 -13.28 23.30
C PHE A 705 4.08 -12.07 22.96
N ASN A 706 4.73 -10.94 22.66
CA ASN A 706 4.06 -9.69 22.30
C ASN A 706 4.50 -9.27 20.89
N LEU A 707 3.58 -9.41 19.93
CA LEU A 707 3.83 -9.22 18.50
C LEU A 707 3.09 -7.99 18.00
N GLY A 708 3.78 -7.13 17.24
CA GLY A 708 3.24 -5.91 16.68
C GLY A 708 2.80 -4.89 17.74
N SER A 709 2.02 -3.92 17.31
CA SER A 709 1.37 -2.91 18.15
C SER A 709 0.34 -2.19 17.30
N THR A 710 -0.85 -1.92 17.83
CA THR A 710 -1.81 -0.96 17.21
C THR A 710 -1.37 0.50 17.39
N THR A 711 -0.31 0.77 18.15
CA THR A 711 0.19 2.12 18.45
C THR A 711 1.60 2.37 17.88
N GLY A 712 1.99 3.64 17.85
CA GLY A 712 3.18 4.14 17.14
C GLY A 712 4.52 3.98 17.85
N THR A 713 4.82 2.82 18.43
CA THR A 713 6.09 2.58 19.16
C THR A 713 7.04 1.63 18.43
N SER A 714 6.53 0.68 17.64
CA SER A 714 7.32 -0.38 17.01
C SER A 714 7.21 -0.30 15.49
N ASN A 715 8.35 -0.18 14.80
CA ASN A 715 8.41 -0.02 13.34
C ASN A 715 8.79 -1.32 12.62
N GLY A 716 8.09 -1.63 11.53
CA GLY A 716 8.31 -2.86 10.78
C GLY A 716 7.95 -4.13 11.55
N THR A 717 7.06 -4.02 12.54
CA THR A 717 6.57 -5.16 13.36
C THR A 717 5.08 -5.43 13.18
N SER A 718 4.36 -4.62 12.38
CA SER A 718 2.92 -4.76 12.18
C SER A 718 2.46 -4.22 10.83
N ALA A 719 1.57 -4.95 10.16
CA ALA A 719 0.81 -4.50 9.00
C ALA A 719 -0.59 -5.13 9.00
N PHE A 720 -1.63 -4.33 8.75
CA PHE A 720 -3.03 -4.76 8.59
C PHE A 720 -3.60 -4.18 7.29
N ILE A 721 -3.71 -5.02 6.26
CA ILE A 721 -4.21 -4.63 4.93
C ILE A 721 -5.72 -4.89 4.83
N ASP A 722 -6.18 -6.05 5.29
CA ASP A 722 -7.59 -6.38 5.53
C ASP A 722 -7.72 -7.56 6.51
N ASP A 723 -8.96 -7.93 6.84
CA ASP A 723 -9.31 -9.02 7.76
C ASP A 723 -8.75 -10.39 7.32
N SER A 724 -8.29 -10.53 6.06
CA SER A 724 -7.64 -11.72 5.50
C SER A 724 -6.14 -11.55 5.23
N ASN A 725 -5.58 -10.35 5.41
CA ASN A 725 -4.19 -10.02 5.08
C ASN A 725 -3.57 -9.13 6.16
N TYR A 726 -2.92 -9.77 7.14
CA TYR A 726 -2.16 -9.11 8.19
C TYR A 726 -0.95 -9.94 8.66
N ALA A 727 0.06 -9.25 9.17
CA ALA A 727 1.23 -9.87 9.79
C ALA A 727 1.76 -9.03 10.96
N VAL A 728 2.24 -9.71 12.00
CA VAL A 728 2.85 -9.10 13.19
C VAL A 728 4.13 -9.85 13.58
N MET A 729 5.16 -9.11 13.96
CA MET A 729 6.46 -9.62 14.42
C MET A 729 6.74 -9.18 15.86
N ASP A 730 7.65 -9.85 16.55
CA ASP A 730 8.04 -9.52 17.93
C ASP A 730 8.33 -8.02 18.11
N ASN A 731 7.75 -7.42 19.16
CA ASN A 731 7.88 -6.00 19.44
C ASN A 731 8.97 -5.64 20.47
N GLY A 732 9.74 -6.63 20.94
CA GLY A 732 10.77 -6.49 21.97
C GLY A 732 10.26 -6.70 23.41
N SER A 733 8.96 -6.95 23.60
CA SER A 733 8.34 -7.10 24.93
C SER A 733 7.95 -8.56 25.25
N THR A 734 8.60 -9.53 24.60
CA THR A 734 8.41 -10.96 24.88
C THR A 734 9.18 -11.37 26.14
N SER A 735 8.55 -12.20 26.99
CA SER A 735 9.14 -12.68 28.23
C SER A 735 8.93 -14.19 28.40
N VAL A 736 9.98 -14.90 28.84
CA VAL A 736 9.89 -16.29 29.34
C VAL A 736 10.33 -16.29 30.80
N GLN A 737 9.61 -16.98 31.68
CA GLN A 737 9.86 -17.01 33.12
C GLN A 737 9.82 -18.46 33.63
N GLN A 738 10.68 -18.80 34.58
CA GLN A 738 10.66 -20.10 35.25
C GLN A 738 10.31 -19.89 36.72
N GLY A 739 9.11 -20.32 37.13
CA GLY A 739 8.51 -19.90 38.39
C GLY A 739 8.38 -18.37 38.43
N THR A 740 8.98 -17.73 39.43
CA THR A 740 9.05 -16.25 39.57
C THR A 740 10.29 -15.61 38.94
N THR A 741 11.19 -16.40 38.33
CA THR A 741 12.48 -15.91 37.79
C THR A 741 12.33 -15.55 36.31
N PRO A 742 12.50 -14.27 35.91
CA PRO A 742 12.52 -13.89 34.50
C PRO A 742 13.81 -14.39 33.83
N GLY A 743 13.69 -15.05 32.68
CA GLY A 743 14.81 -15.34 31.80
C GLY A 743 15.17 -14.11 30.97
N ALA A 744 16.47 -13.82 30.82
CA ALA A 744 16.92 -12.84 29.83
C ALA A 744 16.81 -13.47 28.44
N VAL A 745 15.77 -13.09 27.68
CA VAL A 745 15.44 -13.67 26.37
C VAL A 745 15.44 -12.63 25.26
N THR A 746 15.75 -13.08 24.05
CA THR A 746 15.55 -12.33 22.82
C THR A 746 14.67 -13.18 21.92
N SER A 747 13.55 -12.64 21.43
CA SER A 747 12.65 -13.34 20.51
C SER A 747 12.55 -12.63 19.18
N SER A 748 12.35 -13.43 18.14
CA SER A 748 12.24 -12.97 16.75
C SER A 748 11.22 -13.86 16.05
N THR A 749 9.99 -13.86 16.59
CA THR A 749 8.86 -14.59 16.02
C THR A 749 7.96 -13.69 15.17
N VAL A 750 7.22 -14.32 14.26
CA VAL A 750 6.29 -13.70 13.32
C VAL A 750 5.02 -14.53 13.22
N LEU A 751 3.87 -13.85 13.21
CA LEU A 751 2.54 -14.40 13.01
C LEU A 751 1.91 -13.77 11.76
N VAL A 752 1.28 -14.58 10.91
CA VAL A 752 0.66 -14.13 9.64
C VAL A 752 -0.68 -14.82 9.39
N SER A 753 -1.64 -14.12 8.79
CA SER A 753 -2.92 -14.67 8.31
C SER A 753 -2.70 -15.73 7.22
N GLY A 754 -3.14 -16.98 7.43
CA GLY A 754 -2.95 -18.08 6.48
C GLY A 754 -3.64 -17.88 5.14
N THR A 755 -4.65 -17.02 5.10
CA THR A 755 -5.35 -16.53 3.91
C THR A 755 -4.49 -15.71 2.94
N THR A 756 -3.27 -15.29 3.31
CA THR A 756 -2.30 -14.71 2.35
C THR A 756 -1.73 -15.76 1.39
N ASN A 757 -1.75 -17.04 1.79
CA ASN A 757 -1.15 -18.16 1.08
C ASN A 757 -2.05 -19.41 1.12
N PRO A 758 -3.28 -19.32 0.58
CA PRO A 758 -4.31 -20.34 0.78
C PRO A 758 -4.01 -21.67 0.07
N THR A 759 -3.11 -21.69 -0.91
CA THR A 759 -2.82 -22.90 -1.71
C THR A 759 -1.70 -23.76 -1.16
N ALA A 760 -0.87 -23.23 -0.24
CA ALA A 760 0.27 -23.93 0.34
C ALA A 760 -0.09 -25.24 1.09
N LEU A 761 -1.36 -25.40 1.49
CA LEU A 761 -1.88 -26.60 2.16
C LEU A 761 -2.56 -27.60 1.21
N ASN A 762 -2.81 -27.25 -0.06
CA ASN A 762 -3.54 -28.09 -1.00
C ASN A 762 -2.93 -29.50 -1.16
N PRO A 763 -1.60 -29.71 -1.19
CA PRO A 763 -1.01 -31.05 -1.23
C PRO A 763 -1.37 -31.88 0.00
N LEU A 764 -1.40 -31.28 1.20
CA LEU A 764 -1.70 -31.98 2.45
C LEU A 764 -3.19 -32.34 2.54
N TYR A 765 -4.09 -31.39 2.22
CA TYR A 765 -5.53 -31.64 2.19
C TYR A 765 -5.89 -32.74 1.18
N THR A 766 -5.27 -32.72 -0.01
CA THR A 766 -5.43 -33.76 -1.04
C THR A 766 -4.94 -35.12 -0.55
N ALA A 767 -3.74 -35.19 0.06
CA ALA A 767 -3.19 -36.44 0.59
C ALA A 767 -3.99 -37.00 1.78
N ALA A 768 -4.60 -36.13 2.59
CA ALA A 768 -5.47 -36.53 3.69
C ALA A 768 -6.90 -36.90 3.25
N GLY A 769 -7.32 -36.55 2.02
CA GLY A 769 -8.71 -36.68 1.58
C GLY A 769 -9.68 -35.75 2.33
N VAL A 770 -9.18 -34.60 2.80
CA VAL A 770 -9.90 -33.65 3.68
C VAL A 770 -10.15 -32.35 2.94
N THR A 771 -11.35 -31.80 3.04
CA THR A 771 -11.66 -30.45 2.55
C THR A 771 -11.41 -29.42 3.65
N ALA A 772 -10.67 -28.36 3.35
CA ALA A 772 -10.45 -27.25 4.28
C ALA A 772 -11.76 -26.53 4.64
N CYS A 773 -11.99 -26.20 5.91
CA CYS A 773 -13.12 -25.40 6.30
C CYS A 773 -12.99 -23.98 5.76
N THR A 774 -14.00 -23.50 5.03
CA THR A 774 -14.07 -22.10 4.58
C THR A 774 -14.20 -21.14 5.75
N CYS A 775 -14.96 -21.49 6.80
CA CYS A 775 -14.89 -20.93 8.15
C CYS A 775 -14.83 -19.38 8.20
N SER A 776 -15.56 -18.69 7.30
CA SER A 776 -15.27 -17.29 6.89
C SER A 776 -15.47 -16.20 7.94
N PHE A 777 -15.98 -16.53 9.12
CA PHE A 777 -16.10 -15.65 10.30
C PHE A 777 -14.97 -15.86 11.32
N LEU A 778 -13.98 -16.67 10.97
CA LEU A 778 -12.80 -17.02 11.77
C LEU A 778 -11.55 -16.67 10.98
N THR A 779 -10.50 -16.29 11.71
CA THR A 779 -9.16 -16.17 11.13
C THR A 779 -8.27 -17.31 11.63
N TRP A 780 -7.28 -17.66 10.83
CA TRP A 780 -6.31 -18.71 11.12
C TRP A 780 -4.99 -18.37 10.42
N GLY A 781 -3.92 -19.06 10.79
CA GLY A 781 -2.65 -18.92 10.09
C GLY A 781 -1.48 -19.51 10.83
N TRP A 782 -0.32 -18.89 10.63
CA TRP A 782 0.98 -19.44 10.96
C TRP A 782 1.73 -18.58 11.96
N TRP A 783 2.45 -19.23 12.87
CA TRP A 783 3.43 -18.63 13.78
C TRP A 783 4.77 -19.35 13.65
N SER A 784 5.87 -18.60 13.64
CA SER A 784 7.23 -19.12 13.42
C SER A 784 8.32 -18.15 13.89
N GLY A 785 9.54 -18.66 14.04
CA GLY A 785 10.72 -17.91 14.46
C GLY A 785 11.39 -18.57 15.66
N ASP A 786 12.18 -17.85 16.43
CA ASP A 786 12.85 -18.41 17.61
C ASP A 786 12.90 -17.47 18.83
N VAL A 787 13.33 -18.08 19.93
CA VAL A 787 13.66 -17.46 21.22
C VAL A 787 15.07 -17.91 21.58
N THR A 788 16.00 -16.97 21.72
CA THR A 788 17.33 -17.24 22.26
C THR A 788 17.39 -16.80 23.72
N TYR A 789 18.17 -17.50 24.52
CA TYR A 789 18.21 -17.33 25.98
C TYR A 789 19.61 -16.96 26.43
N ASN A 790 19.77 -15.81 27.06
CA ASN A 790 21.02 -15.42 27.71
C ASN A 790 21.13 -16.01 29.13
N SER A 791 20.00 -16.22 29.81
CA SER A 791 19.93 -16.82 31.14
C SER A 791 18.57 -17.48 31.41
N GLY A 792 18.48 -18.23 32.52
CA GLY A 792 17.26 -18.93 32.93
C GLY A 792 17.05 -20.25 32.19
N TYR A 793 15.80 -20.55 31.86
CA TYR A 793 15.28 -21.86 31.45
C TYR A 793 16.17 -22.67 30.48
N ASN A 794 16.58 -22.08 29.35
CA ASN A 794 17.43 -22.73 28.33
C ASN A 794 18.71 -21.91 28.09
N ALA A 795 19.41 -21.50 29.16
CA ALA A 795 20.54 -20.56 29.08
C ALA A 795 21.60 -20.92 28.01
N GLY A 796 21.93 -19.95 27.16
CA GLY A 796 22.77 -20.08 25.96
C GLY A 796 22.08 -20.71 24.74
N GLY A 797 20.94 -21.38 24.93
CA GLY A 797 20.23 -22.14 23.93
C GLY A 797 19.25 -21.35 23.07
N THR A 798 18.49 -22.09 22.26
CA THR A 798 17.49 -21.59 21.33
C THR A 798 16.28 -22.53 21.28
N ASP A 799 15.08 -21.97 21.43
CA ASP A 799 13.80 -22.62 21.18
C ASP A 799 13.27 -22.10 19.84
N ARG A 800 12.88 -22.98 18.91
CA ARG A 800 12.47 -22.59 17.55
C ARG A 800 11.15 -23.21 17.11
N VAL A 801 10.33 -22.37 16.51
CA VAL A 801 8.96 -22.64 16.05
C VAL A 801 8.94 -22.58 14.52
N HIS A 802 8.39 -23.60 13.87
CA HIS A 802 8.28 -23.66 12.41
C HIS A 802 6.91 -24.20 11.98
N LEU A 803 6.15 -23.36 11.27
CA LEU A 803 4.80 -23.64 10.80
C LEU A 803 3.86 -24.18 11.92
N SER A 804 3.98 -23.61 13.12
CA SER A 804 2.94 -23.80 14.15
C SER A 804 1.70 -22.99 13.78
N THR A 805 0.54 -23.43 14.25
CA THR A 805 -0.74 -22.92 13.75
C THR A 805 -1.48 -22.11 14.81
N TYR A 806 -2.30 -21.17 14.34
CA TYR A 806 -3.27 -20.50 15.19
C TYR A 806 -4.64 -20.41 14.52
N VAL A 807 -5.65 -20.24 15.36
CA VAL A 807 -7.05 -19.97 15.00
C VAL A 807 -7.65 -18.99 16.00
N ALA A 808 -8.44 -18.00 15.54
CA ALA A 808 -9.10 -17.02 16.39
C ALA A 808 -10.45 -16.57 15.82
N GLY A 809 -11.34 -16.10 16.71
CA GLY A 809 -12.65 -15.56 16.34
C GLY A 809 -13.29 -14.79 17.49
N THR A 810 -14.52 -14.31 17.28
CA THR A 810 -15.33 -13.73 18.36
C THR A 810 -15.94 -14.87 19.18
N LEU A 811 -15.50 -15.04 20.43
CA LEU A 811 -15.98 -16.13 21.29
C LEU A 811 -17.46 -15.95 21.67
N THR A 812 -18.18 -17.06 21.79
CA THR A 812 -19.51 -17.09 22.42
C THR A 812 -19.35 -16.85 23.92
N SER A 813 -20.21 -16.02 24.53
CA SER A 813 -20.27 -15.91 26.00
C SER A 813 -21.10 -17.05 26.60
N ALA A 814 -20.83 -17.44 27.84
CA ALA A 814 -21.56 -18.54 28.50
C ALA A 814 -23.09 -18.31 28.56
N VAL A 815 -23.53 -17.04 28.61
CA VAL A 815 -24.96 -16.64 28.63
C VAL A 815 -25.62 -16.74 27.25
N GLN A 816 -24.83 -16.69 26.17
CA GLN A 816 -25.31 -16.82 24.79
C GLN A 816 -25.26 -18.25 24.26
N LEU A 817 -24.66 -19.19 25.00
CA LEU A 817 -24.58 -20.59 24.59
C LEU A 817 -25.98 -21.24 24.64
N PRO A 818 -26.44 -21.94 23.59
CA PRO A 818 -27.71 -22.65 23.64
C PRO A 818 -27.73 -23.68 24.78
N MET A 819 -28.89 -23.86 25.42
CA MET A 819 -29.08 -24.81 26.53
C MET A 819 -29.82 -26.10 26.12
N THR A 820 -30.26 -26.20 24.86
CA THR A 820 -31.08 -27.31 24.35
C THR A 820 -30.80 -27.59 22.88
N GLY A 821 -31.05 -28.83 22.44
CA GLY A 821 -30.86 -29.28 21.06
C GLY A 821 -29.44 -29.78 20.77
N THR A 822 -29.16 -30.04 19.50
CA THR A 822 -27.89 -30.61 19.01
C THR A 822 -27.32 -29.80 17.84
N ALA A 823 -26.03 -30.02 17.55
CA ALA A 823 -25.31 -29.45 16.42
C ALA A 823 -24.11 -30.35 16.06
N THR A 824 -23.77 -30.49 14.78
CA THR A 824 -22.56 -31.22 14.36
C THR A 824 -21.61 -30.25 13.68
N TYR A 825 -20.54 -29.90 14.38
CA TYR A 825 -19.51 -29.01 13.87
C TYR A 825 -18.55 -29.78 12.99
N THR A 826 -18.33 -29.33 11.76
CA THR A 826 -17.42 -29.96 10.79
C THR A 826 -16.38 -28.99 10.26
N GLY A 827 -15.19 -29.49 9.98
CA GLY A 827 -14.08 -28.71 9.44
C GLY A 827 -12.78 -29.49 9.46
N ASP A 828 -11.68 -28.80 9.79
CA ASP A 828 -10.34 -29.35 9.67
C ASP A 828 -9.43 -29.02 10.85
N MET A 829 -8.37 -29.80 10.98
CA MET A 829 -7.29 -29.61 11.93
C MET A 829 -5.94 -29.68 11.22
N ILE A 830 -4.99 -28.86 11.68
CA ILE A 830 -3.65 -28.70 11.12
C ILE A 830 -2.67 -28.72 12.30
N GLY A 831 -1.58 -29.48 12.21
CA GLY A 831 -0.58 -29.49 13.27
C GLY A 831 0.79 -29.96 12.86
N ASN A 832 1.77 -29.59 13.68
CA ASN A 832 3.09 -30.18 13.66
C ASN A 832 3.01 -31.61 14.19
N VAL A 833 3.70 -32.53 13.52
CA VAL A 833 3.86 -33.92 13.90
C VAL A 833 5.35 -34.22 14.02
N ARG A 834 5.73 -34.95 15.08
CA ARG A 834 7.01 -35.65 15.16
C ARG A 834 6.76 -37.15 15.35
N ASN A 835 7.29 -37.94 14.43
CA ASN A 835 7.07 -39.38 14.32
C ASN A 835 8.44 -40.07 14.13
N GLY A 836 8.94 -40.68 15.21
CA GLY A 836 10.33 -41.10 15.31
C GLY A 836 11.27 -39.90 15.17
N SER A 837 12.23 -40.00 14.25
CA SER A 837 13.18 -38.92 13.95
C SER A 837 12.62 -37.80 13.08
N ASN A 838 11.44 -37.96 12.47
CA ASN A 838 10.90 -37.08 11.44
C ASN A 838 9.95 -36.02 12.03
N SER A 839 10.11 -34.74 11.66
CA SER A 839 9.22 -33.61 12.02
C SER A 839 8.62 -32.95 10.77
N TYR A 840 7.29 -32.87 10.69
CA TYR A 840 6.54 -32.38 9.51
C TYR A 840 5.19 -31.74 9.92
N ILE A 841 4.43 -31.24 8.95
CA ILE A 841 3.04 -30.78 9.07
C ILE A 841 2.10 -31.86 8.54
N ALA A 842 1.03 -32.13 9.28
CA ALA A 842 -0.10 -32.95 8.86
C ALA A 842 -1.42 -32.18 8.99
N VAL A 843 -2.42 -32.60 8.21
CA VAL A 843 -3.80 -32.13 8.32
C VAL A 843 -4.74 -33.32 8.55
N GLY A 844 -5.93 -33.06 9.06
CA GLY A 844 -6.99 -34.05 9.27
C GLY A 844 -8.37 -33.41 9.25
N GLY A 845 -9.40 -34.21 9.08
CA GLY A 845 -10.79 -33.75 9.20
C GLY A 845 -11.22 -33.74 10.67
N TYR A 846 -11.99 -32.73 11.07
CA TYR A 846 -12.54 -32.59 12.42
C TYR A 846 -14.07 -32.62 12.37
N SER A 847 -14.69 -33.42 13.25
CA SER A 847 -16.13 -33.45 13.45
C SER A 847 -16.48 -33.59 14.94
N ASN A 848 -17.40 -32.76 15.44
CA ASN A 848 -17.88 -32.81 16.82
C ASN A 848 -19.42 -32.70 16.87
N SER A 849 -20.09 -33.82 17.18
CA SER A 849 -21.54 -33.89 17.35
C SER A 849 -21.90 -33.55 18.79
N TRP A 850 -22.30 -32.30 19.02
CA TRP A 850 -22.58 -31.68 20.31
C TRP A 850 -24.07 -31.75 20.69
N ASN A 851 -24.34 -31.95 21.98
CA ASN A 851 -25.64 -31.85 22.62
C ASN A 851 -25.59 -30.76 23.71
N PHE A 852 -26.40 -29.72 23.54
CA PHE A 852 -26.43 -28.56 24.44
C PHE A 852 -27.12 -28.84 25.77
N ALA A 853 -28.04 -29.81 25.83
CA ALA A 853 -28.73 -30.17 27.06
C ALA A 853 -27.87 -31.03 27.99
N THR A 854 -27.03 -31.93 27.42
CA THR A 854 -26.04 -32.71 28.20
C THR A 854 -24.69 -32.02 28.33
N GLN A 855 -24.47 -30.91 27.61
CA GLN A 855 -23.23 -30.14 27.57
C GLN A 855 -21.99 -30.98 27.18
N THR A 856 -22.19 -31.93 26.26
CA THR A 856 -21.17 -32.88 25.79
C THR A 856 -21.20 -33.04 24.28
N GLY A 857 -20.08 -33.46 23.69
CA GLY A 857 -19.97 -33.74 22.26
C GLY A 857 -19.11 -34.96 21.94
N ALA A 858 -19.54 -35.74 20.94
CA ALA A 858 -18.82 -36.89 20.41
C ALA A 858 -17.89 -36.45 19.28
N VAL A 859 -16.58 -36.60 19.47
CA VAL A 859 -15.56 -36.15 18.52
C VAL A 859 -15.07 -37.31 17.65
N ASN A 860 -14.98 -37.04 16.35
CA ASN A 860 -14.35 -37.90 15.36
C ASN A 860 -13.31 -37.06 14.58
N ILE A 861 -12.10 -37.59 14.47
CA ILE A 861 -11.01 -37.04 13.68
C ILE A 861 -10.67 -38.04 12.58
N SER A 862 -10.62 -37.59 11.34
CA SER A 862 -10.36 -38.44 10.17
C SER A 862 -8.98 -38.15 9.57
N ASN A 863 -8.19 -39.22 9.42
CA ASN A 863 -6.94 -39.28 8.65
C ASN A 863 -5.82 -38.27 9.06
N PHE A 864 -5.78 -37.84 10.33
CA PHE A 864 -4.67 -37.03 10.83
C PHE A 864 -3.43 -37.92 11.01
N ASP A 865 -2.33 -37.63 10.30
CA ASP A 865 -1.13 -38.49 10.23
C ASP A 865 -1.49 -39.96 9.91
N GLY A 866 -2.32 -40.18 8.87
CA GLY A 866 -2.77 -41.53 8.49
C GLY A 866 -3.70 -42.20 9.50
N THR A 867 -4.08 -41.51 10.59
CA THR A 867 -4.72 -42.11 11.77
C THR A 867 -6.09 -41.48 12.01
N ASN A 868 -7.09 -42.31 12.33
CA ASN A 868 -8.39 -41.86 12.81
C ASN A 868 -8.38 -41.80 14.34
N TYR A 869 -9.05 -40.81 14.94
CA TYR A 869 -9.20 -40.72 16.40
C TYR A 869 -10.66 -40.50 16.76
N GLN A 870 -11.07 -41.07 17.90
CA GLN A 870 -12.42 -40.90 18.45
C GLN A 870 -12.33 -40.52 19.93
N GLY A 871 -13.34 -39.81 20.42
CA GLY A 871 -13.36 -39.38 21.81
C GLY A 871 -14.59 -38.57 22.19
N SER A 872 -14.51 -37.91 23.34
CA SER A 872 -15.60 -37.11 23.89
C SER A 872 -15.09 -35.79 24.44
N THR A 873 -15.92 -34.75 24.31
CA THR A 873 -15.72 -33.42 24.87
C THR A 873 -16.85 -33.06 25.83
N ALA A 874 -16.57 -32.24 26.83
CA ALA A 874 -17.52 -31.74 27.81
C ALA A 874 -17.30 -30.24 28.04
N LEU A 875 -18.37 -29.52 28.36
CA LEU A 875 -18.29 -28.08 28.63
C LEU A 875 -17.57 -27.79 29.95
N ARG A 876 -16.68 -26.81 29.94
CA ARG A 876 -16.07 -26.26 31.15
C ARG A 876 -17.08 -25.34 31.84
N SER A 877 -17.50 -25.73 33.05
CA SER A 877 -18.51 -25.01 33.85
C SER A 877 -18.24 -23.50 33.91
N GLY A 878 -19.30 -22.70 33.73
CA GLY A 878 -19.25 -21.23 33.73
C GLY A 878 -18.69 -20.60 32.43
N THR A 879 -18.38 -21.38 31.39
CA THR A 879 -17.78 -20.88 30.15
C THR A 879 -18.47 -21.42 28.90
N ALA A 880 -18.16 -20.85 27.73
CA ALA A 880 -18.45 -21.45 26.42
C ALA A 880 -17.21 -22.18 25.85
N GLN A 881 -16.38 -22.75 26.73
CA GLN A 881 -15.19 -23.54 26.39
C GLN A 881 -15.45 -25.01 26.70
N PHE A 882 -14.79 -25.91 25.98
CA PHE A 882 -14.90 -27.34 26.18
C PHE A 882 -13.52 -27.99 26.16
N THR A 883 -13.38 -29.10 26.87
CA THR A 883 -12.17 -29.94 26.82
C THR A 883 -12.57 -31.39 26.60
N GLY A 884 -11.64 -32.22 26.14
CA GLY A 884 -11.90 -33.62 25.87
C GLY A 884 -10.63 -34.46 25.67
N SER A 885 -10.82 -35.77 25.64
CA SER A 885 -9.79 -36.75 25.29
C SER A 885 -10.12 -37.45 23.98
N ILE A 886 -9.09 -37.89 23.27
CA ILE A 886 -9.18 -38.67 22.03
C ILE A 886 -8.21 -39.86 22.06
N THR A 887 -8.60 -40.95 21.41
CA THR A 887 -7.83 -42.19 21.30
C THR A 887 -7.82 -42.63 19.84
N ALA A 888 -6.68 -43.14 19.36
CA ALA A 888 -6.58 -43.64 18.00
C ALA A 888 -7.43 -44.91 17.77
N VAL A 889 -8.03 -45.00 16.60
CA VAL A 889 -8.85 -46.12 16.14
C VAL A 889 -8.01 -47.01 15.24
N GLY A 890 -7.91 -48.30 15.54
CA GLY A 890 -7.10 -49.26 14.79
C GLY A 890 -5.59 -49.19 15.02
N THR A 891 -5.08 -48.18 15.74
CA THR A 891 -3.67 -48.03 16.12
C THR A 891 -3.54 -47.98 17.63
N SER A 892 -2.83 -48.95 18.22
CA SER A 892 -2.62 -49.00 19.67
C SER A 892 -1.62 -47.92 20.14
N GLY A 893 -1.89 -47.32 21.31
CA GLY A 893 -0.90 -46.51 22.02
C GLY A 893 -0.71 -45.06 21.55
N ARG A 894 -1.59 -44.52 20.69
CA ARG A 894 -1.72 -43.07 20.45
C ARG A 894 -2.98 -42.53 21.16
N THR A 895 -2.81 -41.57 22.06
CA THR A 895 -3.90 -40.87 22.79
C THR A 895 -3.67 -39.36 22.78
N GLY A 896 -4.67 -38.55 23.11
CA GLY A 896 -4.56 -37.10 22.98
C GLY A 896 -5.63 -36.30 23.72
N THR A 897 -5.50 -34.98 23.64
CA THR A 897 -6.41 -34.00 24.26
C THR A 897 -6.90 -32.97 23.25
N LEU A 898 -8.06 -32.39 23.54
CA LEU A 898 -8.66 -31.27 22.82
C LEU A 898 -9.04 -30.19 23.84
N ASN A 899 -8.70 -28.94 23.55
CA ASN A 899 -9.25 -27.77 24.25
C ASN A 899 -9.85 -26.83 23.18
N GLY A 900 -11.07 -26.36 23.37
CA GLY A 900 -11.76 -25.54 22.39
C GLY A 900 -12.77 -24.56 22.96
N ALA A 901 -13.31 -23.71 22.10
CA ALA A 901 -14.30 -22.70 22.42
C ALA A 901 -15.33 -22.56 21.29
N PHE A 902 -16.56 -22.22 21.67
CA PHE A 902 -17.61 -21.82 20.73
C PHE A 902 -17.38 -20.38 20.25
N VAL A 903 -17.73 -20.13 18.98
CA VAL A 903 -17.50 -18.85 18.29
C VAL A 903 -18.75 -18.38 17.54
N ASN A 904 -18.88 -17.06 17.44
CA ASN A 904 -20.01 -16.35 16.84
C ASN A 904 -19.68 -15.97 15.38
N ASN A 905 -20.67 -15.98 14.51
CA ASN A 905 -20.57 -15.38 13.17
C ASN A 905 -21.22 -13.98 13.09
N GLY A 906 -21.33 -13.29 14.23
CA GLY A 906 -22.03 -12.01 14.38
C GLY A 906 -23.56 -12.11 14.53
N ALA A 907 -24.20 -13.11 13.92
CA ALA A 907 -25.65 -13.32 13.99
C ALA A 907 -26.08 -14.50 14.88
N VAL A 908 -25.28 -15.56 14.92
CA VAL A 908 -25.59 -16.83 15.59
C VAL A 908 -24.50 -17.13 16.64
N PRO A 909 -24.85 -17.25 17.94
CA PRO A 909 -23.98 -17.81 18.96
C PRO A 909 -23.67 -19.29 18.68
N ALA A 910 -22.45 -19.74 18.98
CA ALA A 910 -21.99 -21.10 18.68
C ALA A 910 -22.21 -21.50 17.20
N ALA A 911 -21.94 -20.58 16.27
CA ALA A 911 -21.91 -20.83 14.82
C ALA A 911 -20.74 -21.72 14.39
N GLY A 912 -19.68 -21.80 15.21
CA GLY A 912 -18.53 -22.67 14.98
C GLY A 912 -17.84 -23.09 16.27
N GLN A 913 -16.76 -23.85 16.10
CA GLN A 913 -15.82 -24.24 17.14
C GLN A 913 -14.38 -23.98 16.68
N ILE A 914 -13.53 -23.54 17.60
CA ILE A 914 -12.09 -23.40 17.40
C ILE A 914 -11.34 -24.00 18.59
N GLY A 915 -10.10 -24.46 18.41
CA GLY A 915 -9.35 -25.05 19.51
C GLY A 915 -7.91 -25.44 19.20
N ASN A 916 -7.23 -25.94 20.23
CA ASN A 916 -5.96 -26.65 20.13
C ASN A 916 -6.15 -28.16 20.37
N PHE A 917 -5.17 -28.94 19.91
CA PHE A 917 -5.11 -30.38 20.18
C PHE A 917 -3.69 -30.83 20.52
N SER A 918 -3.61 -31.96 21.22
CA SER A 918 -2.36 -32.73 21.36
C SER A 918 -2.62 -34.21 21.09
N VAL A 919 -1.61 -34.92 20.59
CA VAL A 919 -1.58 -36.38 20.53
C VAL A 919 -0.19 -36.85 20.92
N THR A 920 -0.09 -37.84 21.80
CA THR A 920 1.16 -38.48 22.21
C THR A 920 1.07 -40.00 22.05
N GLY A 921 2.23 -40.65 21.94
CA GLY A 921 2.36 -42.10 21.86
C GLY A 921 3.83 -42.53 21.84
N SER A 922 4.08 -43.83 21.67
CA SER A 922 5.47 -44.32 21.57
C SER A 922 6.18 -43.68 20.37
N ASN A 923 7.27 -42.94 20.64
CA ASN A 923 8.02 -42.13 19.67
C ASN A 923 7.15 -41.18 18.82
N TYR A 924 6.00 -40.75 19.33
CA TYR A 924 5.05 -39.90 18.61
C TYR A 924 4.59 -38.72 19.47
N THR A 925 4.67 -37.52 18.92
CA THR A 925 4.04 -36.32 19.49
C THR A 925 3.53 -35.42 18.38
N ALA A 926 2.33 -34.89 18.52
CA ALA A 926 1.74 -33.95 17.59
C ALA A 926 0.92 -32.90 18.33
N ALA A 927 0.92 -31.67 17.82
CA ALA A 927 0.12 -30.58 18.37
C ALA A 927 -0.20 -29.55 17.28
N GLY A 928 -1.31 -28.84 17.45
CA GLY A 928 -1.80 -27.89 16.47
C GLY A 928 -3.19 -27.38 16.80
N THR A 929 -3.89 -26.85 15.80
CA THR A 929 -5.21 -26.22 15.97
C THR A 929 -6.27 -26.85 15.08
N PHE A 930 -7.55 -26.63 15.44
CA PHE A 930 -8.70 -27.06 14.66
C PHE A 930 -9.72 -25.92 14.51
N LYS A 931 -10.43 -25.90 13.38
CA LYS A 931 -11.50 -24.96 13.06
C LYS A 931 -12.68 -25.68 12.42
N ALA A 932 -13.89 -25.37 12.87
CA ALA A 932 -15.11 -26.01 12.39
C ALA A 932 -16.32 -25.07 12.42
N GLN A 933 -17.27 -25.30 11.52
CA GLN A 933 -18.54 -24.59 11.42
C GLN A 933 -19.72 -25.56 11.60
N LYS A 934 -20.85 -25.03 12.06
CA LYS A 934 -22.10 -25.75 12.32
C LYS A 934 -22.86 -26.14 11.05
#